data_AF-A0AAV6NDJ1-F1
#
_entry.id   AF-A0AAV6NDJ1-F1
#
_cell.length_a   1.000
_cell.length_b   1.000
_cell.length_c   1.000
_cell.angle_alpha   90.00
_cell.angle_beta   90.00
_cell.angle_gamma   90.00
#
_symmetry.space_group_name_H-M   'P 1'
#
loop_
_entity.id
_entity.type
_entity.pdbx_description
1 polymer ?
#
loop_
_entity_poly.entity_id
_entity_poly.type
_entity_poly.pdbx_seq_one_letter_code
_entity_poly.pdbx_strand_id
1 'polypeptide(L)'
;MGVVGCSNDGYLNDAKFSEPMPWIGIYIATASLVCLLAMAADLVHGFRHRKFWFPCKFFTLNSTSLTLIAVAIKLSVDLNTSMPGRDDQLAKLSSAVLMCTIMANCMPSLGSMENQEIFMNIMALGILVITLIINVCMEMGTGVIYVYMKEQVSILILMLVLLGILSFSALVVPSTKSYLEMKYSLRHELASKECKANEKEGKIAVERLKEGMIKYWMMAQTCSPQFVMGRSATCTASGAICLLSAGILAEAILTSYLTKKSFKFCNGQSDYKWSISFILVIQCVAVVVGTIAPAIRWFAAIKFRCPKLGKEGYKKEFTLENYWIQYLVELKQCPLNIKVKNRRCRKLVHSAKNKFLDGCIILQTTIVFTSKVIRLISIFLVGGIFSFCDCFKSLKNKLSFKDTISMNSSGSEVDIDSKMDLSRFVLYLEGEDDLVHLMIANNYHATHHWIQKGQKKKPKILIHLLEGTIMSRGFKGVAEFDNLQVPCLDSQQPQNCWMLPVVTLTVIATSLPNMNRRLIKHLLRAVNEGLKYIRLIEDHLDTKGDFINLKKAAEIVWLGIDLHHKWLDIDIHKISHHKESPKEVLEQLSNCAKKIYSAEKKTNQHLCLKLSPSKWPIKVLAANCMYRISESMLLKYEKKYGHSSEQLFTEIEAIIGAIMGACLTNLEKVISTKCSNSAIEKREKSVRKAAYILGKTGNILKLVEKTTLPALDPHQMESIEEWRLFYKLEI
;
A
#
# COMPACT_ATOMS: atom_id res chain seq x y z
N MET A 1 9.06 29.66 53.35
CA MET A 1 9.10 29.43 51.89
C MET A 1 7.77 28.82 51.49
N GLY A 2 6.85 29.60 50.92
CA GLY A 2 5.61 29.06 50.36
C GLY A 2 5.96 28.17 49.18
N VAL A 3 5.78 26.87 49.34
CA VAL A 3 5.96 25.89 48.26
C VAL A 3 5.00 26.27 47.14
N VAL A 4 5.54 26.41 45.92
CA VAL A 4 4.78 26.76 44.71
C VAL A 4 3.53 25.86 44.62
N GLY A 5 2.34 26.43 44.87
CA GLY A 5 1.06 25.71 44.80
C GLY A 5 0.16 25.82 46.03
N CYS A 6 0.72 26.10 47.21
CA CYS A 6 -0.09 26.33 48.42
C CYS A 6 -0.13 27.82 48.78
N SER A 7 -1.26 28.26 49.32
CA SER A 7 -1.38 29.54 50.03
C SER A 7 -0.49 29.55 51.27
N ASN A 8 -0.20 30.73 51.81
CA ASN A 8 0.62 30.89 53.02
C ASN A 8 0.01 30.16 54.23
N ASP A 9 -1.30 29.88 54.20
CA ASP A 9 -2.06 29.17 55.24
C ASP A 9 -2.11 27.64 55.01
N GLY A 10 -1.43 27.13 53.98
CA GLY A 10 -1.35 25.70 53.68
C GLY A 10 -2.48 25.12 52.82
N TYR A 11 -3.47 25.92 52.40
CA TYR A 11 -4.51 25.49 51.46
C TYR A 11 -4.02 25.47 50.01
N LEU A 12 -4.47 24.48 49.23
CA LEU A 12 -4.20 24.40 47.79
C LEU A 12 -4.76 25.64 47.07
N ASN A 13 -3.97 26.25 46.20
CA ASN A 13 -4.45 27.34 45.36
C ASN A 13 -5.08 26.77 44.08
N ASP A 14 -6.39 26.55 44.10
CA ASP A 14 -7.17 25.97 42.99
C ASP A 14 -6.98 26.70 41.65
N ALA A 15 -6.77 28.03 41.69
CA ALA A 15 -6.53 28.83 40.49
C ALA A 15 -5.17 28.56 39.84
N LYS A 16 -4.12 28.31 40.64
CA LYS A 16 -2.81 27.87 40.12
C LYS A 16 -2.81 26.40 39.72
N PHE A 17 -3.59 25.56 40.41
CA PHE A 17 -3.73 24.14 40.08
C PHE A 17 -4.44 23.91 38.74
N SER A 18 -5.45 24.72 38.41
CA SER A 18 -6.23 24.66 37.16
C SER A 18 -5.60 25.41 35.98
N GLU A 19 -4.54 26.21 36.20
CA GLU A 19 -3.84 26.99 35.17
C GLU A 19 -3.41 26.20 33.91
N PRO A 20 -2.91 24.94 33.99
CA PRO A 20 -2.53 24.16 32.80
C PRO A 20 -3.72 23.51 32.06
N MET A 21 -4.94 23.52 32.62
CA MET A 21 -6.08 22.81 32.02
C MET A 21 -6.45 23.28 30.61
N PRO A 22 -6.44 24.59 30.26
CA PRO A 22 -6.65 25.04 28.89
C PRO A 22 -5.60 24.50 27.90
N TRP A 23 -4.34 24.34 28.33
CA TRP A 23 -3.28 23.75 27.50
C TRP A 23 -3.50 22.25 27.28
N ILE A 24 -3.95 21.53 28.32
CA ILE A 24 -4.40 20.14 28.18
C ILE A 24 -5.57 20.06 27.19
N GLY A 25 -6.50 21.02 27.23
CA GLY A 25 -7.60 21.09 26.28
C GLY A 25 -7.14 21.28 24.84
N ILE A 26 -6.16 22.15 24.58
CA ILE A 26 -5.52 22.30 23.26
C ILE A 26 -4.86 20.99 22.82
N TYR A 27 -4.20 20.28 23.73
CA TYR A 27 -3.59 18.98 23.44
C TYR A 27 -4.63 17.94 23.01
N ILE A 28 -5.77 17.87 23.71
CA ILE A 28 -6.90 17.00 23.35
C ILE A 28 -7.44 17.39 21.96
N ALA A 29 -7.71 18.67 21.74
CA ALA A 29 -8.25 19.17 20.49
C ALA A 29 -7.30 18.88 19.31
N THR A 30 -6.00 19.02 19.52
CA THR A 30 -4.96 18.70 18.52
C THR A 30 -4.93 17.21 18.22
N ALA A 31 -5.00 16.34 19.24
CA ALA A 31 -5.07 14.90 19.03
C ALA A 31 -6.33 14.50 18.24
N SER A 32 -7.50 15.07 18.58
CA SER A 32 -8.74 14.88 17.82
C SER A 32 -8.62 15.37 16.37
N LEU A 33 -7.93 16.49 16.13
CA LEU A 33 -7.67 17.01 14.78
C LEU A 33 -6.79 16.07 13.96
N VAL A 34 -5.75 15.47 14.56
CA VAL A 34 -4.92 14.47 13.87
C VAL A 34 -5.75 13.23 13.50
N CYS A 35 -6.62 12.76 14.40
CA CYS A 35 -7.57 11.68 14.09
C CYS A 35 -8.50 12.06 12.91
N LEU A 36 -9.06 13.28 12.92
CA LEU A 36 -9.88 13.81 11.84
C LEU A 36 -9.14 13.81 10.50
N LEU A 37 -7.93 14.36 10.45
CA LEU A 37 -7.12 14.44 9.23
C LEU A 37 -6.75 13.05 8.69
N ALA A 38 -6.44 12.10 9.57
CA ALA A 38 -6.15 10.72 9.19
C ALA A 38 -7.37 10.01 8.59
N MET A 39 -8.55 10.15 9.21
CA MET A 39 -9.82 9.62 8.68
C MET A 39 -10.19 10.28 7.34
N ALA A 40 -10.01 11.60 7.22
CA ALA A 40 -10.24 12.34 5.98
C ALA A 40 -9.30 11.90 4.85
N ALA A 41 -8.03 11.63 5.15
CA ALA A 41 -7.06 11.13 4.18
C ALA A 41 -7.46 9.75 3.63
N ASP A 42 -7.98 8.87 4.48
CA ASP A 42 -8.51 7.56 4.05
C ASP A 42 -9.76 7.70 3.16
N LEU A 43 -10.65 8.65 3.45
CA LEU A 43 -11.78 8.99 2.58
C LEU A 43 -11.33 9.45 1.19
N VAL A 44 -10.45 10.45 1.13
CA VAL A 44 -9.90 10.98 -0.12
C VAL A 44 -9.18 9.87 -0.90
N HIS A 45 -8.43 9.01 -0.20
CA HIS A 45 -7.78 7.87 -0.82
C HIS A 45 -8.79 6.89 -1.44
N GLY A 46 -9.86 6.56 -0.72
CA GLY A 46 -10.94 5.70 -1.20
C GLY A 46 -11.59 6.25 -2.47
N PHE A 47 -12.00 7.53 -2.47
CA PHE A 47 -12.60 8.18 -3.63
C PHE A 47 -11.64 8.24 -4.82
N ARG A 48 -10.39 8.65 -4.60
CA ARG A 48 -9.37 8.77 -5.65
C ARG A 48 -9.07 7.44 -6.35
N HIS A 49 -9.18 6.33 -5.64
CA HIS A 49 -8.97 4.99 -6.17
C HIS A 49 -10.26 4.25 -6.51
N ARG A 50 -11.42 4.92 -6.45
CA ARG A 50 -12.76 4.34 -6.69
C ARG A 50 -13.03 3.09 -5.84
N LYS A 51 -12.55 3.09 -4.59
CA LYS A 51 -12.76 2.03 -3.60
C LYS A 51 -13.85 2.43 -2.62
N PHE A 52 -15.09 2.04 -2.93
CA PHE A 52 -16.27 2.39 -2.10
C PHE A 52 -16.33 1.68 -0.74
N TRP A 53 -15.42 0.74 -0.47
CA TRP A 53 -15.26 0.13 0.86
C TRP A 53 -14.25 0.86 1.75
N PHE A 54 -13.64 1.96 1.28
CA PHE A 54 -12.70 2.84 2.00
C PHE A 54 -11.61 2.08 2.79
N PRO A 55 -10.48 1.70 2.17
CA PRO A 55 -9.40 1.03 2.88
C PRO A 55 -8.80 1.96 3.95
N CYS A 56 -8.47 1.40 5.12
CA CYS A 56 -7.78 2.12 6.17
C CYS A 56 -6.27 2.02 5.92
N LYS A 57 -5.66 3.13 5.54
CA LYS A 57 -4.23 3.21 5.24
C LYS A 57 -3.53 4.21 6.14
N PHE A 58 -4.18 5.34 6.42
CA PHE A 58 -3.65 6.41 7.26
C PHE A 58 -4.14 6.28 8.70
N PHE A 59 -5.39 5.87 8.92
CA PHE A 59 -5.96 5.64 10.24
C PHE A 59 -6.14 4.15 10.52
N THR A 60 -5.02 3.47 10.78
CA THR A 60 -4.97 2.04 11.11
C THR A 60 -4.80 1.82 12.61
N LEU A 61 -5.43 0.79 13.19
CA LEU A 61 -5.20 0.41 14.59
C LEU A 61 -3.75 -0.05 14.80
N ASN A 62 -2.94 0.82 15.38
CA ASN A 62 -1.58 0.54 15.84
C ASN A 62 -1.30 1.25 17.17
N SER A 63 -0.14 1.02 17.75
CA SER A 63 0.27 1.65 19.03
C SER A 63 0.21 3.19 18.96
N THR A 64 0.62 3.79 17.86
CA THR A 64 0.58 5.24 17.64
C THR A 64 -0.86 5.77 17.58
N SER A 65 -1.75 5.11 16.85
CA SER A 65 -3.15 5.53 16.79
C SER A 65 -3.84 5.35 18.13
N LEU A 66 -3.57 4.24 18.86
CA LEU A 66 -4.18 3.97 20.16
C LEU A 66 -3.77 5.00 21.22
N THR A 67 -2.49 5.38 21.24
CA THR A 67 -2.01 6.45 22.13
C THR A 67 -2.61 7.81 21.77
N LEU A 68 -2.71 8.14 20.48
CA LEU A 68 -3.39 9.35 20.00
C LEU A 68 -4.87 9.36 20.39
N ILE A 69 -5.57 8.23 20.24
CA ILE A 69 -6.98 8.07 20.63
C ILE A 69 -7.14 8.28 22.13
N ALA A 70 -6.26 7.69 22.96
CA ALA A 70 -6.28 7.86 24.41
C ALA A 70 -6.17 9.34 24.83
N VAL A 71 -5.35 10.12 24.12
CA VAL A 71 -5.27 11.58 24.33
C VAL A 71 -6.56 12.28 23.87
N ALA A 72 -7.07 11.92 22.70
CA ALA A 72 -8.27 12.54 22.12
C ALA A 72 -9.53 12.36 22.98
N ILE A 73 -9.60 11.29 23.78
CA ILE A 73 -10.74 11.00 24.67
C ILE A 73 -10.50 11.37 26.12
N LYS A 74 -9.34 11.98 26.44
CA LYS A 74 -8.95 12.29 27.82
C LYS A 74 -10.04 13.08 28.56
N LEU A 75 -10.79 13.93 27.85
CA LEU A 75 -11.91 14.69 28.42
C LEU A 75 -13.00 13.81 29.05
N SER A 76 -13.34 12.66 28.46
CA SER A 76 -14.32 11.71 29.01
C SER A 76 -13.76 10.80 30.11
N VAL A 77 -12.45 10.89 30.37
CA VAL A 77 -11.74 10.15 31.41
C VAL A 77 -11.41 11.07 32.60
N ASP A 78 -11.70 12.36 32.49
CA ASP A 78 -11.38 13.37 33.50
C ASP A 78 -12.48 13.48 34.56
N LEU A 79 -12.23 12.83 35.70
CA LEU A 79 -13.13 12.76 36.85
C LEU A 79 -12.96 13.94 37.82
N ASN A 80 -11.83 14.65 37.76
CA ASN A 80 -11.39 15.50 38.88
C ASN A 80 -11.62 16.99 38.63
N THR A 81 -11.79 17.40 37.37
CA THR A 81 -11.97 18.82 37.01
C THR A 81 -13.45 19.20 36.91
N SER A 82 -13.75 20.45 37.25
CA SER A 82 -15.11 20.98 37.20
C SER A 82 -15.55 21.25 35.75
N MET A 83 -16.70 20.70 35.36
CA MET A 83 -17.25 20.76 33.99
C MET A 83 -18.79 20.95 33.97
N PRO A 84 -19.33 22.02 34.60
CA PRO A 84 -20.77 22.18 34.79
C PRO A 84 -21.53 22.70 33.56
N GLY A 85 -20.82 23.29 32.59
CA GLY A 85 -21.39 24.03 31.49
C GLY A 85 -22.00 23.17 30.38
N ARG A 86 -22.78 23.82 29.52
CA ARG A 86 -23.40 23.17 28.35
C ARG A 86 -22.36 22.55 27.41
N ASP A 87 -21.37 23.36 27.01
CA ASP A 87 -20.32 22.95 26.09
C ASP A 87 -19.51 21.79 26.68
N ASP A 88 -19.33 21.77 28.00
CA ASP A 88 -18.64 20.68 28.70
C ASP A 88 -19.40 19.36 28.58
N GLN A 89 -20.70 19.37 28.88
CA GLN A 89 -21.55 18.17 28.80
C GLN A 89 -21.64 17.63 27.36
N LEU A 90 -21.76 18.53 26.38
CA LEU A 90 -21.74 18.15 24.97
C LEU A 90 -20.36 17.64 24.53
N ALA A 91 -19.27 18.21 25.03
CA ALA A 91 -17.90 17.78 24.70
C ALA A 91 -17.59 16.38 25.26
N LYS A 92 -18.12 16.05 26.45
CA LYS A 92 -18.04 14.68 27.00
C LYS A 92 -18.85 13.68 26.15
N LEU A 93 -20.03 14.06 25.69
CA LEU A 93 -20.84 13.24 24.78
C LEU A 93 -20.16 13.07 23.41
N SER A 94 -19.62 14.15 22.83
CA SER A 94 -18.91 14.09 21.54
C SER A 94 -17.66 13.22 21.61
N SER A 95 -16.94 13.25 22.74
CA SER A 95 -15.77 12.39 22.98
C SER A 95 -16.14 10.89 23.01
N ALA A 96 -17.26 10.53 23.65
CA ALA A 96 -17.76 9.15 23.66
C ALA A 96 -18.25 8.71 22.26
N VAL A 97 -18.96 9.58 21.53
CA VAL A 97 -19.42 9.30 20.16
C VAL A 97 -18.23 9.21 19.18
N LEU A 98 -17.20 10.02 19.38
CA LEU A 98 -15.96 9.94 18.62
C LEU A 98 -15.31 8.55 18.74
N MET A 99 -15.35 7.93 19.93
CA MET A 99 -14.86 6.55 20.09
C MET A 99 -15.67 5.52 19.31
N CYS A 100 -17.00 5.61 19.32
CA CYS A 100 -17.85 4.77 18.48
C CYS A 100 -17.49 4.94 17.00
N THR A 101 -17.28 6.19 16.57
CA THR A 101 -16.90 6.53 15.19
C THR A 101 -15.53 5.95 14.82
N ILE A 102 -14.54 6.05 15.72
CA ILE A 102 -13.19 5.53 15.54
C ILE A 102 -13.21 4.00 15.43
N MET A 103 -13.91 3.30 16.33
CA MET A 103 -14.03 1.84 16.28
C MET A 103 -14.66 1.37 14.96
N ALA A 104 -15.74 2.01 14.52
CA ALA A 104 -16.40 1.68 13.26
C ALA A 104 -15.51 1.97 12.03
N ASN A 105 -14.69 3.02 12.06
CA ASN A 105 -13.72 3.32 11.00
C ASN A 105 -12.58 2.32 10.94
N CYS A 106 -12.11 1.85 12.09
CA CYS A 106 -10.97 0.98 12.21
C CYS A 106 -11.23 -0.47 11.79
N MET A 107 -12.49 -0.88 11.57
CA MET A 107 -12.86 -2.25 11.20
C MET A 107 -12.03 -2.86 10.06
N PRO A 108 -11.85 -2.18 8.90
CA PRO A 108 -11.05 -2.72 7.81
C PRO A 108 -9.56 -2.84 8.13
N SER A 109 -9.05 -2.07 9.10
CA SER A 109 -7.63 -2.11 9.47
C SER A 109 -7.20 -3.46 10.07
N LEU A 110 -8.14 -4.19 10.70
CA LEU A 110 -7.90 -5.56 11.18
C LEU A 110 -7.41 -6.50 10.08
N GLY A 111 -7.88 -6.31 8.84
CA GLY A 111 -7.45 -7.14 7.71
C GLY A 111 -5.98 -6.93 7.33
N SER A 112 -5.44 -5.72 7.49
CA SER A 112 -4.05 -5.42 7.08
C SER A 112 -2.97 -5.86 8.05
N MET A 113 -3.34 -6.21 9.28
CA MET A 113 -2.40 -6.42 10.37
C MET A 113 -1.99 -7.90 10.46
N GLU A 114 -0.80 -8.16 11.00
CA GLU A 114 -0.38 -9.53 11.29
C GLU A 114 -1.16 -10.10 12.49
N ASN A 115 -1.30 -11.43 12.58
CA ASN A 115 -2.15 -12.06 13.61
C ASN A 115 -1.76 -11.67 15.04
N GLN A 116 -0.46 -11.50 15.32
CA GLN A 116 0.03 -11.06 16.63
C GLN A 116 -0.31 -9.59 16.91
N GLU A 117 -0.16 -8.72 15.91
CA GLU A 117 -0.49 -7.29 15.99
C GLU A 117 -1.99 -7.09 16.23
N ILE A 118 -2.84 -7.87 15.56
CA ILE A 118 -4.30 -7.84 15.75
C ILE A 118 -4.64 -8.07 17.22
N PHE A 119 -4.08 -9.11 17.84
CA PHE A 119 -4.36 -9.44 19.23
C PHE A 119 -3.93 -8.31 20.18
N MET A 120 -2.68 -7.84 20.05
CA MET A 120 -2.15 -6.78 20.93
C MET A 120 -2.97 -5.49 20.82
N ASN A 121 -3.31 -5.05 19.59
CA ASN A 121 -4.01 -3.79 19.38
C ASN A 121 -5.48 -3.86 19.80
N ILE A 122 -6.14 -5.01 19.63
CA ILE A 122 -7.51 -5.23 20.14
C ILE A 122 -7.53 -5.27 21.67
N MET A 123 -6.56 -5.93 22.30
CA MET A 123 -6.48 -5.94 23.77
C MET A 123 -6.26 -4.54 24.34
N ALA A 124 -5.35 -3.77 23.75
CA ALA A 124 -5.10 -2.39 24.15
C ALA A 124 -6.34 -1.49 23.93
N LEU A 125 -7.03 -1.64 22.79
CA LEU A 125 -8.28 -0.92 22.55
C LEU A 125 -9.38 -1.32 23.53
N GLY A 126 -9.49 -2.61 23.87
CA GLY A 126 -10.45 -3.11 24.85
C GLY A 126 -10.22 -2.51 26.23
N ILE A 127 -8.95 -2.46 26.70
CA ILE A 127 -8.60 -1.80 27.96
C ILE A 127 -9.00 -0.33 27.92
N LEU A 128 -8.69 0.37 26.83
CA LEU A 128 -9.02 1.79 26.69
C LEU A 128 -10.53 2.06 26.74
N VAL A 129 -11.31 1.27 26.00
CA VAL A 129 -12.78 1.42 25.94
C VAL A 129 -13.44 1.03 27.27
N ILE A 130 -13.00 -0.04 27.92
CA ILE A 130 -13.52 -0.44 29.24
C ILE A 130 -13.21 0.65 30.28
N THR A 131 -11.99 1.20 30.26
CA THR A 131 -11.60 2.30 31.16
C THR A 131 -12.50 3.52 30.94
N LEU A 132 -12.74 3.90 29.68
CA LEU A 132 -13.66 4.97 29.33
C LEU A 132 -15.08 4.72 29.86
N ILE A 133 -15.63 3.51 29.67
CA ILE A 133 -16.96 3.15 30.15
C ILE A 133 -17.06 3.27 31.67
N ILE A 134 -16.09 2.72 32.40
CA ILE A 134 -16.08 2.77 33.87
C ILE A 134 -16.01 4.22 34.36
N ASN A 135 -15.20 5.07 33.73
CA ASN A 135 -15.09 6.48 34.08
C ASN A 135 -16.40 7.23 33.84
N VAL A 136 -17.02 7.10 32.67
CA VAL A 136 -18.32 7.74 32.39
C VAL A 136 -19.40 7.24 33.36
N CYS A 137 -19.39 5.95 33.74
CA CYS A 137 -20.30 5.43 34.77
C CYS A 137 -20.09 6.09 36.15
N MET A 138 -18.84 6.32 36.55
CA MET A 138 -18.53 7.05 37.79
C MET A 138 -18.97 8.52 37.71
N GLU A 139 -18.78 9.19 36.57
CA GLU A 139 -19.24 10.57 36.34
C GLU A 139 -20.77 10.70 36.38
N MET A 140 -21.48 9.71 35.86
CA MET A 140 -22.94 9.64 35.99
C MET A 140 -23.36 9.44 37.45
N GLY A 141 -22.72 8.52 38.17
CA GLY A 141 -23.02 8.25 39.59
C GLY A 141 -22.73 9.43 40.54
N THR A 142 -21.74 10.25 40.20
CA THR A 142 -21.35 11.46 40.96
C THR A 142 -22.15 12.70 40.56
N GLY A 143 -23.02 12.61 39.54
CA GLY A 143 -23.82 13.73 39.06
C GLY A 143 -23.05 14.76 38.23
N VAL A 144 -21.80 14.46 37.83
CA VAL A 144 -21.01 15.29 36.91
C VAL A 144 -21.68 15.32 35.54
N ILE A 145 -22.26 14.21 35.09
CA ILE A 145 -23.16 14.14 33.94
C ILE A 145 -24.58 14.09 34.46
N TYR A 146 -25.40 15.12 34.19
CA TYR A 146 -26.77 15.22 34.74
C TYR A 146 -27.84 15.53 33.68
N VAL A 147 -27.49 16.24 32.60
CA VAL A 147 -28.46 16.62 31.56
C VAL A 147 -28.70 15.51 30.55
N TYR A 148 -27.63 14.95 29.99
CA TYR A 148 -27.69 13.99 28.86
C TYR A 148 -27.50 12.54 29.30
N MET A 149 -28.05 12.16 30.45
CA MET A 149 -27.89 10.83 31.04
C MET A 149 -28.41 9.72 30.12
N LYS A 150 -29.55 9.93 29.46
CA LYS A 150 -30.18 8.91 28.60
C LYS A 150 -29.35 8.67 27.33
N GLU A 151 -28.86 9.76 26.74
CA GLU A 151 -28.02 9.76 25.55
C GLU A 151 -26.68 9.09 25.87
N GLN A 152 -26.06 9.43 27.00
CA GLN A 152 -24.80 8.83 27.45
C GLN A 152 -24.93 7.33 27.70
N VAL A 153 -25.96 6.88 28.44
CA VAL A 153 -26.22 5.45 28.65
C VAL A 153 -26.40 4.72 27.31
N SER A 154 -27.14 5.33 26.37
CA SER A 154 -27.31 4.77 25.03
C SER A 154 -25.97 4.63 24.29
N ILE A 155 -25.14 5.67 24.30
CA ILE A 155 -23.80 5.64 23.67
C ILE A 155 -22.89 4.60 24.33
N LEU A 156 -22.91 4.44 25.65
CA LEU A 156 -22.11 3.43 26.35
C LEU A 156 -22.50 2.00 25.94
N ILE A 157 -23.80 1.72 25.81
CA ILE A 157 -24.29 0.41 25.33
C ILE A 157 -23.79 0.17 23.90
N LEU A 158 -23.94 1.16 23.02
CA LEU A 158 -23.48 1.05 21.62
C LEU A 158 -21.97 0.87 21.54
N MET A 159 -21.21 1.54 22.41
CA MET A 159 -19.76 1.43 22.50
C MET A 159 -19.34 0.01 22.91
N LEU A 160 -20.00 -0.58 23.90
CA LEU A 160 -19.75 -1.96 24.34
C LEU A 160 -20.09 -2.97 23.23
N VAL A 161 -21.20 -2.76 22.52
CA VAL A 161 -21.59 -3.60 21.37
C VAL A 161 -20.55 -3.48 20.25
N LEU A 162 -20.09 -2.27 19.91
CA LEU A 162 -19.05 -2.07 18.91
C LEU A 162 -17.73 -2.74 19.30
N LEU A 163 -17.32 -2.63 20.56
CA LEU A 163 -16.13 -3.32 21.08
C LEU A 163 -16.27 -4.84 20.95
N GLY A 164 -17.44 -5.38 21.28
CA GLY A 164 -17.77 -6.79 21.09
C GLY A 164 -17.62 -7.19 19.63
N ILE A 165 -18.32 -6.50 18.72
CA ILE A 165 -18.26 -6.76 17.27
C ILE A 165 -16.81 -6.71 16.75
N LEU A 166 -16.02 -5.72 17.17
CA LEU A 166 -14.63 -5.54 16.73
C LEU A 166 -13.72 -6.67 17.24
N SER A 167 -13.81 -7.00 18.54
CA SER A 167 -13.00 -8.05 19.17
C SER A 167 -13.28 -9.42 18.55
N PHE A 168 -14.55 -9.72 18.31
CA PHE A 168 -14.99 -10.98 17.74
C PHE A 168 -14.76 -11.08 16.23
N SER A 169 -14.80 -9.95 15.52
CA SER A 169 -14.34 -9.87 14.13
C SER A 169 -12.84 -10.14 14.00
N ALA A 170 -12.03 -9.65 14.95
CA ALA A 170 -10.60 -9.87 14.96
C ALA A 170 -10.21 -11.36 15.08
N LEU A 171 -10.99 -12.16 15.82
CA LEU A 171 -10.79 -13.61 15.94
C LEU A 171 -11.02 -14.38 14.63
N VAL A 172 -11.76 -13.80 13.68
CA VAL A 172 -12.11 -14.44 12.39
C VAL A 172 -11.09 -14.12 11.31
N VAL A 173 -10.31 -13.04 11.47
CA VAL A 173 -9.32 -12.62 10.48
C VAL A 173 -8.30 -13.72 10.19
N PRO A 174 -7.71 -14.42 11.18
CA PRO A 174 -6.72 -15.47 10.91
C PRO A 174 -7.26 -16.64 10.08
N SER A 175 -8.44 -17.19 10.43
CA SER A 175 -9.06 -18.29 9.68
C SER A 175 -9.42 -17.86 8.27
N THR A 176 -9.97 -16.65 8.13
CA THR A 176 -10.35 -16.09 6.82
C THR A 176 -9.14 -15.87 5.93
N LYS A 177 -8.03 -15.35 6.48
CA LYS A 177 -6.76 -15.21 5.75
C LYS A 177 -6.25 -16.57 5.26
N SER A 178 -6.20 -17.57 6.15
CA SER A 178 -5.73 -18.92 5.80
C SER A 178 -6.61 -19.58 4.72
N TYR A 179 -7.93 -19.46 4.84
CA TYR A 179 -8.88 -19.99 3.86
C TYR A 179 -8.74 -19.33 2.49
N LEU A 180 -8.64 -17.99 2.45
CA LEU A 180 -8.45 -17.26 1.20
C LEU A 180 -7.09 -17.54 0.57
N GLU A 181 -6.06 -17.78 1.39
CA GLU A 181 -4.73 -18.16 0.93
C GLU A 181 -4.74 -19.53 0.24
N MET A 182 -5.42 -20.50 0.84
CA MET A 182 -5.62 -21.82 0.23
C MET A 182 -6.41 -21.74 -1.08
N LYS A 183 -7.52 -21.00 -1.12
CA LYS A 183 -8.26 -20.82 -2.38
C LYS A 183 -7.44 -20.08 -3.43
N TYR A 184 -6.65 -19.10 -3.01
CA TYR A 184 -5.77 -18.35 -3.91
C TYR A 184 -4.73 -19.27 -4.53
N SER A 185 -4.05 -20.12 -3.76
CA SER A 185 -3.01 -21.02 -4.30
C SER A 185 -3.57 -21.95 -5.38
N LEU A 186 -4.76 -22.53 -5.16
CA LEU A 186 -5.45 -23.38 -6.12
C LEU A 186 -5.79 -22.63 -7.42
N ARG A 187 -6.38 -21.43 -7.31
CA ARG A 187 -6.75 -20.62 -8.50
C ARG A 187 -5.54 -20.01 -9.20
N HIS A 188 -4.50 -19.69 -8.46
CA HIS A 188 -3.22 -19.21 -9.00
C HIS A 188 -2.52 -20.29 -9.82
N GLU A 189 -2.54 -21.55 -9.36
CA GLU A 189 -2.01 -22.68 -10.13
C GLU A 189 -2.77 -22.86 -11.46
N LEU A 190 -4.10 -22.77 -11.44
CA LEU A 190 -4.92 -22.79 -12.65
C LEU A 190 -4.58 -21.62 -13.60
N ALA A 191 -4.51 -20.39 -13.07
CA ALA A 191 -4.14 -19.21 -13.87
C ALA A 191 -2.74 -19.36 -14.50
N SER A 192 -1.78 -19.92 -13.75
CA SER A 192 -0.42 -20.19 -14.22
C SER A 192 -0.39 -21.24 -15.34
N LYS A 193 -1.16 -22.33 -15.21
CA LYS A 193 -1.30 -23.35 -16.26
C LYS A 193 -1.89 -22.77 -17.55
N GLU A 194 -2.94 -21.96 -17.45
CA GLU A 194 -3.53 -21.28 -18.61
C GLU A 194 -2.56 -20.27 -19.25
N CYS A 195 -1.76 -19.55 -18.46
CA CYS A 195 -0.75 -18.63 -19.00
C CYS A 195 0.37 -19.38 -19.75
N LYS A 196 0.78 -20.55 -19.27
CA LYS A 196 1.77 -21.42 -19.96
C LYS A 196 1.21 -22.03 -21.24
N ALA A 197 -0.08 -22.32 -21.30
CA ALA A 197 -0.74 -22.79 -22.53
C ALA A 197 -0.72 -21.70 -23.62
N ASN A 198 -1.10 -20.47 -23.25
CA ASN A 198 -1.05 -19.31 -24.14
C ASN A 198 0.36 -19.02 -24.70
N GLU A 199 1.41 -19.33 -23.93
CA GLU A 199 2.80 -19.19 -24.38
C GLU A 199 3.14 -20.18 -25.49
N LYS A 200 2.65 -21.42 -25.39
CA LYS A 200 2.81 -22.46 -26.43
C LYS A 200 2.02 -22.15 -27.70
N GLU A 201 0.92 -21.40 -27.57
CA GLU A 201 0.10 -20.94 -28.69
C GLU A 201 0.71 -19.73 -29.43
N GLY A 202 1.86 -19.22 -28.99
CA GLY A 202 2.55 -18.11 -29.67
C GLY A 202 1.91 -16.74 -29.46
N LYS A 203 1.07 -16.56 -28.42
CA LYS A 203 0.49 -15.25 -28.11
C LYS A 203 1.56 -14.24 -27.69
N ILE A 204 1.44 -13.02 -28.22
CA ILE A 204 2.28 -11.86 -27.90
C ILE A 204 2.39 -11.67 -26.38
N ALA A 205 3.61 -11.51 -25.86
CA ALA A 205 3.90 -11.40 -24.43
C ALA A 205 3.04 -10.34 -23.72
N VAL A 206 2.81 -9.19 -24.36
CA VAL A 206 1.98 -8.11 -23.80
C VAL A 206 0.51 -8.52 -23.63
N GLU A 207 -0.03 -9.29 -24.56
CA GLU A 207 -1.43 -9.75 -24.50
C GLU A 207 -1.60 -10.84 -23.45
N ARG A 208 -0.67 -11.79 -23.42
CA ARG A 208 -0.58 -12.84 -22.39
C ARG A 208 -0.45 -12.24 -20.98
N LEU A 209 0.42 -11.25 -20.78
CA LEU A 209 0.55 -10.52 -19.52
C LEU A 209 -0.74 -9.76 -19.17
N LYS A 210 -1.41 -9.13 -20.14
CA LYS A 210 -2.66 -8.41 -19.91
C LYS A 210 -3.78 -9.37 -19.46
N GLU A 211 -3.95 -10.49 -20.16
CA GLU A 211 -4.89 -11.56 -19.82
C GLU A 211 -4.63 -12.13 -18.42
N GLY A 212 -3.40 -12.57 -18.14
CA GLY A 212 -3.01 -13.10 -16.84
C GLY A 212 -3.20 -12.07 -15.72
N MET A 213 -2.91 -10.81 -15.98
CA MET A 213 -3.05 -9.75 -14.98
C MET A 213 -4.49 -9.41 -14.65
N ILE A 214 -5.45 -9.58 -15.56
CA ILE A 214 -6.88 -9.47 -15.22
C ILE A 214 -7.24 -10.58 -14.22
N LYS A 215 -6.80 -11.82 -14.46
CA LYS A 215 -7.03 -12.95 -13.54
C LYS A 215 -6.38 -12.70 -12.17
N TYR A 216 -5.11 -12.31 -12.13
CA TYR A 216 -4.40 -11.99 -10.89
C TYR A 216 -5.00 -10.79 -10.15
N TRP A 217 -5.48 -9.78 -10.87
CA TRP A 217 -6.16 -8.63 -10.27
C TRP A 217 -7.47 -9.05 -9.60
N MET A 218 -8.28 -9.85 -10.29
CA MET A 218 -9.54 -10.36 -9.74
C MET A 218 -9.30 -11.16 -8.46
N MET A 219 -8.33 -12.08 -8.47
CA MET A 219 -7.96 -12.84 -7.28
C MET A 219 -7.42 -11.92 -6.16
N ALA A 220 -6.48 -11.03 -6.47
CA ALA A 220 -5.85 -10.16 -5.48
C ALA A 220 -6.82 -9.16 -4.83
N GLN A 221 -7.79 -8.64 -5.59
CA GLN A 221 -8.80 -7.73 -5.07
C GLN A 221 -9.81 -8.46 -4.19
N THR A 222 -10.25 -9.65 -4.62
CA THR A 222 -11.26 -10.43 -3.91
C THR A 222 -10.72 -11.08 -2.63
N CYS A 223 -9.43 -11.45 -2.60
CA CYS A 223 -8.75 -11.95 -1.41
C CYS A 223 -8.21 -10.86 -0.47
N SER A 224 -8.31 -9.57 -0.83
CA SER A 224 -7.77 -8.49 -0.01
C SER A 224 -8.44 -8.49 1.37
N PRO A 225 -7.71 -8.72 2.48
CA PRO A 225 -8.34 -8.91 3.78
C PRO A 225 -9.12 -7.69 4.25
N GLN A 226 -8.64 -6.48 3.93
CA GLN A 226 -9.38 -5.24 4.23
C GLN A 226 -10.70 -5.17 3.46
N PHE A 227 -10.74 -5.67 2.22
CA PHE A 227 -11.97 -5.72 1.42
C PHE A 227 -12.95 -6.73 2.01
N VAL A 228 -12.46 -7.88 2.44
CA VAL A 228 -13.24 -8.94 3.09
C VAL A 228 -13.83 -8.45 4.41
N MET A 229 -13.05 -7.72 5.22
CA MET A 229 -13.56 -7.07 6.42
C MET A 229 -14.57 -5.98 6.10
N GLY A 230 -14.31 -5.12 5.10
CA GLY A 230 -15.21 -4.02 4.74
C GLY A 230 -16.59 -4.45 4.24
N ARG A 231 -16.72 -5.68 3.72
CA ARG A 231 -17.98 -6.26 3.22
C ARG A 231 -18.63 -7.28 4.17
N SER A 232 -18.04 -7.49 5.36
CA SER A 232 -18.56 -8.43 6.35
C SER A 232 -19.86 -7.93 6.99
N ALA A 233 -20.69 -8.84 7.50
CA ALA A 233 -21.90 -8.47 8.24
C ALA A 233 -21.57 -7.61 9.48
N THR A 234 -20.48 -7.93 10.18
CA THR A 234 -20.03 -7.20 11.36
C THR A 234 -19.62 -5.76 11.04
N CYS A 235 -18.95 -5.51 9.91
CA CYS A 235 -18.60 -4.15 9.47
C CYS A 235 -19.83 -3.36 9.02
N THR A 236 -20.85 -4.02 8.47
CA THR A 236 -22.12 -3.33 8.12
C THR A 236 -22.91 -2.94 9.36
N ALA A 237 -22.95 -3.81 10.36
CA ALA A 237 -23.60 -3.52 11.64
C ALA A 237 -22.88 -2.38 12.38
N SER A 238 -21.54 -2.37 12.40
CA SER A 238 -20.79 -1.26 12.99
C SER A 238 -21.02 0.07 12.27
N GLY A 239 -21.22 0.06 10.95
CA GLY A 239 -21.64 1.24 10.18
C GLY A 239 -23.01 1.78 10.57
N ALA A 240 -23.99 0.89 10.78
CA ALA A 240 -25.32 1.27 11.26
C ALA A 240 -25.28 1.86 12.68
N ILE A 241 -24.52 1.22 13.59
CA ILE A 241 -24.35 1.69 14.97
C ILE A 241 -23.63 3.05 14.99
N CYS A 242 -22.63 3.24 14.11
CA CYS A 242 -21.94 4.52 13.95
C CYS A 242 -22.89 5.64 13.52
N LEU A 243 -23.75 5.40 12.51
CA LEU A 243 -24.79 6.35 12.09
C LEU A 243 -25.77 6.67 13.22
N LEU A 244 -26.19 5.66 13.99
CA LEU A 244 -27.07 5.86 15.13
C LEU A 244 -26.40 6.69 16.23
N SER A 245 -25.12 6.44 16.54
CA SER A 245 -24.37 7.24 17.51
C SER A 245 -24.18 8.70 17.09
N ALA A 246 -23.96 8.95 15.79
CA ALA A 246 -23.88 10.30 15.25
C ALA A 246 -25.25 11.01 15.26
N GLY A 247 -26.33 10.27 15.02
CA GLY A 247 -27.71 10.75 15.14
C GLY A 247 -28.03 11.23 16.56
N ILE A 248 -27.67 10.43 17.58
CA ILE A 248 -27.83 10.81 19.00
C ILE A 248 -27.07 12.11 19.32
N LEU A 249 -25.83 12.25 18.84
CA LEU A 249 -25.06 13.48 19.05
C LEU A 249 -25.71 14.69 18.36
N ALA A 250 -26.17 14.52 17.12
CA ALA A 250 -26.83 15.59 16.37
C ALA A 250 -28.14 16.04 17.04
N GLU A 251 -28.94 15.08 17.54
CA GLU A 251 -30.16 15.36 18.30
C GLU A 251 -29.86 16.12 19.59
N ALA A 252 -28.84 15.69 20.35
CA ALA A 252 -28.43 16.36 21.58
C ALA A 252 -27.98 17.80 21.33
N ILE A 253 -27.18 18.04 20.29
CA ILE A 253 -26.73 19.38 19.87
C ILE A 253 -27.94 20.23 19.46
N LEU A 254 -28.79 19.73 18.56
CA LEU A 254 -29.94 20.47 18.04
C LEU A 254 -30.91 20.89 19.16
N THR A 255 -31.23 19.95 20.06
CA THR A 255 -32.12 20.20 21.18
C THR A 255 -31.51 21.18 22.19
N SER A 256 -30.19 21.15 22.40
CA SER A 256 -29.47 22.09 23.28
C SER A 256 -29.51 23.54 22.78
N TYR A 257 -29.40 23.73 21.46
CA TYR A 257 -29.38 25.06 20.85
C TYR A 257 -30.77 25.63 20.58
N LEU A 258 -31.73 24.79 20.15
CA LEU A 258 -33.10 25.24 19.86
C LEU A 258 -33.96 25.40 21.12
N THR A 259 -33.85 24.50 22.08
CA THR A 259 -34.74 24.45 23.26
C THR A 259 -34.07 25.06 24.49
N LYS A 260 -33.65 26.31 24.37
CA LYS A 260 -32.86 27.03 25.41
C LYS A 260 -33.57 27.13 26.79
N LYS A 261 -34.89 26.94 26.85
CA LYS A 261 -35.72 27.07 28.07
C LYS A 261 -35.93 25.76 28.86
N SER A 262 -35.65 24.57 28.30
CA SER A 262 -35.96 23.29 28.97
C SER A 262 -34.81 22.71 29.81
N PHE A 263 -33.57 23.08 29.52
CA PHE A 263 -32.39 22.55 30.21
C PHE A 263 -31.85 23.56 31.23
N LYS A 264 -31.78 23.15 32.50
CA LYS A 264 -31.11 23.90 33.57
C LYS A 264 -29.67 23.42 33.65
N PHE A 265 -28.72 24.26 33.24
CA PHE A 265 -27.30 24.01 33.44
C PHE A 265 -26.82 24.70 34.73
N CYS A 266 -25.84 24.13 35.41
CA CYS A 266 -25.20 24.73 36.56
C CYS A 266 -24.39 25.97 36.14
N ASN A 267 -24.47 27.04 36.95
CA ASN A 267 -23.64 28.23 36.75
C ASN A 267 -22.22 27.95 37.26
N GLY A 268 -21.23 27.99 36.36
CA GLY A 268 -19.82 27.80 36.68
C GLY A 268 -18.96 27.86 35.42
N GLN A 269 -17.71 28.29 35.54
CA GLN A 269 -16.74 28.22 34.45
C GLN A 269 -16.02 26.87 34.51
N SER A 270 -15.85 26.24 33.36
CA SER A 270 -15.02 25.04 33.20
C SER A 270 -13.55 25.36 33.47
N ASP A 271 -12.83 24.46 34.13
CA ASP A 271 -11.38 24.59 34.31
C ASP A 271 -10.64 24.61 32.96
N TYR A 272 -11.24 23.98 31.94
CA TYR A 272 -10.76 24.00 30.56
C TYR A 272 -11.02 25.33 29.83
N LYS A 273 -11.84 26.23 30.40
CA LYS A 273 -12.17 27.56 29.85
C LYS A 273 -12.57 27.47 28.37
N TRP A 274 -12.08 28.39 27.53
CA TRP A 274 -12.32 28.44 26.08
C TRP A 274 -11.87 27.20 25.28
N SER A 275 -10.98 26.37 25.83
CA SER A 275 -10.47 25.20 25.12
C SER A 275 -11.55 24.13 24.91
N ILE A 276 -12.59 24.10 25.76
CA ILE A 276 -13.70 23.15 25.63
C ILE A 276 -14.47 23.32 24.31
N SER A 277 -14.71 24.57 23.91
CA SER A 277 -15.43 24.88 22.67
C SER A 277 -14.61 24.43 21.44
N PHE A 278 -13.28 24.54 21.49
CA PHE A 278 -12.41 24.00 20.43
C PHE A 278 -12.48 22.47 20.36
N ILE A 279 -12.43 21.79 21.51
CA ILE A 279 -12.56 20.33 21.57
C ILE A 279 -13.90 19.91 20.96
N LEU A 280 -15.00 20.51 21.40
CA LEU A 280 -16.35 20.21 20.93
C LEU A 280 -16.46 20.36 19.40
N VAL A 281 -16.00 21.49 18.84
CA VAL A 281 -16.07 21.75 17.39
C VAL A 281 -15.25 20.72 16.61
N ILE A 282 -13.99 20.49 17.00
CA ILE A 282 -13.11 19.56 16.28
C ILE A 282 -13.66 18.13 16.35
N GLN A 283 -14.12 17.69 17.52
CA GLN A 283 -14.67 16.35 17.68
C GLN A 283 -15.99 16.16 16.92
N CYS A 284 -16.87 17.18 16.88
CA CYS A 284 -18.08 17.12 16.07
C CYS A 284 -17.75 16.97 14.57
N VAL A 285 -16.79 17.75 14.06
CA VAL A 285 -16.32 17.61 12.67
C VAL A 285 -15.68 16.24 12.45
N ALA A 286 -14.91 15.72 13.41
CA ALA A 286 -14.33 14.38 13.37
C ALA A 286 -15.39 13.27 13.31
N VAL A 287 -16.49 13.40 14.06
CA VAL A 287 -17.63 12.47 14.00
C VAL A 287 -18.31 12.53 12.64
N VAL A 288 -18.61 13.73 12.13
CA VAL A 288 -19.25 13.90 10.81
C VAL A 288 -18.38 13.31 9.71
N VAL A 289 -17.11 13.68 9.63
CA VAL A 289 -16.20 13.14 8.61
C VAL A 289 -15.99 11.64 8.80
N GLY A 290 -15.76 11.19 10.03
CA GLY A 290 -15.56 9.78 10.35
C GLY A 290 -16.76 8.91 10.00
N THR A 291 -17.99 9.39 10.14
CA THR A 291 -19.19 8.57 9.84
C THR A 291 -19.41 8.33 8.35
N ILE A 292 -18.84 9.13 7.45
CA ILE A 292 -19.01 9.01 5.99
C ILE A 292 -18.55 7.62 5.49
N ALA A 293 -17.36 7.16 5.89
CA ALA A 293 -16.83 5.88 5.40
C ALA A 293 -17.67 4.68 5.84
N PRO A 294 -17.98 4.50 7.15
CA PRO A 294 -18.88 3.44 7.62
C PRO A 294 -20.27 3.53 7.00
N ALA A 295 -20.82 4.73 6.80
CA ALA A 295 -22.13 4.92 6.17
C ALA A 295 -22.15 4.46 4.70
N ILE A 296 -21.11 4.80 3.92
CA ILE A 296 -21.03 4.34 2.52
C ILE A 296 -20.84 2.81 2.45
N ARG A 297 -20.05 2.21 3.37
CA ARG A 297 -19.92 0.74 3.46
C ARG A 297 -21.27 0.08 3.74
N TRP A 298 -22.00 0.60 4.72
CA TRP A 298 -23.35 0.16 5.06
C TRP A 298 -24.31 0.27 3.86
N PHE A 299 -24.35 1.42 3.19
CA PHE A 299 -25.19 1.64 2.02
C PHE A 299 -24.81 0.72 0.84
N ALA A 300 -23.51 0.54 0.57
CA ALA A 300 -23.02 -0.34 -0.49
C ALA A 300 -23.41 -1.80 -0.25
N ALA A 301 -23.31 -2.27 1.00
CA ALA A 301 -23.70 -3.63 1.36
C ALA A 301 -25.22 -3.86 1.23
N ILE A 302 -26.03 -2.86 1.57
CA ILE A 302 -27.49 -2.91 1.39
C ILE A 302 -27.86 -2.94 -0.09
N LYS A 303 -27.33 -1.98 -0.88
CA LYS A 303 -27.59 -1.91 -2.32
C LYS A 303 -27.19 -3.19 -3.06
N PHE A 304 -26.14 -3.86 -2.61
CA PHE A 304 -25.71 -5.14 -3.18
C PHE A 304 -26.75 -6.26 -2.98
N ARG A 305 -27.32 -6.41 -1.77
CA ARG A 305 -28.23 -7.52 -1.45
C ARG A 305 -29.70 -7.23 -1.77
N CYS A 306 -30.12 -5.96 -1.75
CA CYS A 306 -31.51 -5.53 -1.93
C CYS A 306 -32.23 -6.05 -3.21
N PRO A 307 -31.59 -6.11 -4.40
CA PRO A 307 -32.27 -6.54 -5.64
C PRO A 307 -32.57 -8.04 -5.73
N LYS A 308 -32.07 -8.87 -4.79
CA LYS A 308 -32.04 -10.33 -4.92
C LYS A 308 -32.77 -11.10 -3.81
N LEU A 309 -33.52 -10.42 -2.94
CA LEU A 309 -34.35 -11.11 -1.93
C LEU A 309 -35.60 -11.75 -2.55
N GLY A 310 -35.42 -12.88 -3.23
CA GLY A 310 -36.49 -13.85 -3.48
C GLY A 310 -36.79 -14.69 -2.23
N LYS A 311 -37.84 -15.53 -2.27
CA LYS A 311 -38.26 -16.38 -1.13
C LYS A 311 -37.14 -17.28 -0.56
N GLU A 312 -36.17 -17.69 -1.38
CA GLU A 312 -35.03 -18.51 -0.96
C GLU A 312 -33.83 -17.71 -0.38
N GLY A 313 -33.71 -16.43 -0.70
CA GLY A 313 -32.63 -15.56 -0.22
C GLY A 313 -32.68 -15.31 1.30
N TYR A 314 -33.90 -15.31 1.87
CA TYR A 314 -34.11 -15.15 3.31
C TYR A 314 -33.50 -16.30 4.12
N LYS A 315 -33.61 -17.55 3.65
CA LYS A 315 -33.06 -18.72 4.35
C LYS A 315 -31.53 -18.68 4.41
N LYS A 316 -30.87 -18.24 3.33
CA LYS A 316 -29.41 -18.10 3.25
C LYS A 316 -28.86 -16.98 4.15
N GLU A 317 -29.67 -15.98 4.52
CA GLU A 317 -29.25 -14.91 5.43
C GLU A 317 -29.14 -15.39 6.89
N PHE A 318 -29.91 -16.42 7.29
CA PHE A 318 -29.91 -16.94 8.67
C PHE A 318 -28.94 -18.11 8.91
N THR A 319 -28.31 -18.65 7.87
CA THR A 319 -27.31 -19.71 8.04
C THR A 319 -26.02 -19.15 8.62
N LEU A 320 -25.51 -19.75 9.70
CA LEU A 320 -24.18 -19.44 10.23
C LEU A 320 -23.13 -20.17 9.39
N GLU A 321 -22.23 -19.43 8.77
CA GLU A 321 -21.14 -20.02 7.98
C GLU A 321 -20.00 -20.50 8.89
N ASN A 322 -19.38 -21.63 8.53
CA ASN A 322 -18.41 -22.29 9.41
C ASN A 322 -17.16 -21.45 9.67
N TYR A 323 -16.76 -20.59 8.73
CA TYR A 323 -15.56 -19.77 8.86
C TYR A 323 -15.61 -18.77 10.04
N TRP A 324 -16.81 -18.40 10.52
CA TRP A 324 -17.00 -17.49 11.65
C TRP A 324 -16.55 -18.08 12.99
N ILE A 325 -16.65 -19.40 13.15
CA ILE A 325 -16.36 -20.11 14.39
C ILE A 325 -15.13 -21.02 14.30
N GLN A 326 -14.65 -21.28 13.07
CA GLN A 326 -13.58 -22.23 12.79
C GLN A 326 -12.33 -22.00 13.66
N TYR A 327 -11.84 -20.75 13.77
CA TYR A 327 -10.67 -20.44 14.58
C TYR A 327 -10.84 -20.80 16.06
N LEU A 328 -12.02 -20.51 16.63
CA LEU A 328 -12.33 -20.84 18.03
C LEU A 328 -12.44 -22.34 18.25
N VAL A 329 -13.00 -23.07 17.28
CA VAL A 329 -13.09 -24.54 17.31
C VAL A 329 -11.70 -25.17 17.22
N GLU A 330 -10.84 -24.70 16.33
CA GLU A 330 -9.44 -25.13 16.22
C GLU A 330 -8.68 -24.86 17.53
N LEU A 331 -8.82 -23.65 18.08
CA LEU A 331 -8.17 -23.28 19.33
C LEU A 331 -8.67 -24.10 20.52
N LYS A 332 -9.93 -24.56 20.51
CA LYS A 332 -10.50 -25.50 21.48
C LYS A 332 -9.86 -26.89 21.37
N GLN A 333 -9.60 -27.35 20.15
CA GLN A 333 -8.95 -28.65 19.89
C GLN A 333 -7.45 -28.65 20.25
N CYS A 334 -6.76 -27.52 20.11
CA CYS A 334 -5.32 -27.44 20.40
C CYS A 334 -4.99 -27.66 21.89
N PRO A 335 -3.96 -28.47 22.22
CA PRO A 335 -3.47 -28.59 23.59
C PRO A 335 -2.82 -27.27 24.07
N LEU A 336 -2.88 -26.97 25.37
CA LEU A 336 -2.21 -25.80 25.93
C LEU A 336 -0.71 -26.07 25.99
N ASN A 337 0.09 -25.21 25.37
CA ASN A 337 1.55 -25.30 25.41
C ASN A 337 2.15 -24.72 26.72
N ILE A 338 1.36 -24.66 27.79
CA ILE A 338 1.79 -24.14 29.09
C ILE A 338 2.46 -25.29 29.86
N LYS A 339 3.75 -25.12 30.18
CA LYS A 339 4.55 -26.09 30.96
C LYS A 339 4.13 -26.10 32.44
N VAL A 340 2.89 -26.50 32.74
CA VAL A 340 2.43 -26.71 34.13
C VAL A 340 2.88 -28.10 34.58
N LYS A 341 3.77 -28.15 35.58
CA LYS A 341 4.31 -29.41 36.13
C LYS A 341 3.24 -30.30 36.81
N ASN A 342 2.17 -29.72 37.34
CA ASN A 342 1.11 -30.46 38.07
C ASN A 342 -0.04 -30.92 37.15
N ARG A 343 -0.30 -32.23 37.11
CA ARG A 343 -1.35 -32.87 36.30
C ARG A 343 -2.77 -32.40 36.65
N ARG A 344 -3.07 -32.15 37.93
CA ARG A 344 -4.41 -31.70 38.38
C ARG A 344 -4.70 -30.26 37.95
N CYS A 345 -3.74 -29.34 38.15
CA CYS A 345 -3.86 -27.97 37.66
C CYS A 345 -3.97 -27.93 36.13
N ARG A 346 -3.19 -28.75 35.40
CA ARG A 346 -3.30 -28.82 33.94
C ARG A 346 -4.70 -29.25 33.48
N LYS A 347 -5.33 -30.22 34.16
CA LYS A 347 -6.73 -30.64 33.87
C LYS A 347 -7.73 -29.51 34.13
N LEU A 348 -7.58 -28.78 35.24
CA LEU A 348 -8.45 -27.65 35.57
C LEU A 348 -8.31 -26.49 34.57
N VAL A 349 -7.07 -26.10 34.22
CA VAL A 349 -6.82 -25.04 33.24
C VAL A 349 -7.36 -25.42 31.86
N HIS A 350 -7.21 -26.68 31.45
CA HIS A 350 -7.82 -27.18 30.21
C HIS A 350 -9.35 -27.15 30.24
N SER A 351 -9.96 -27.55 31.36
CA SER A 351 -11.42 -27.52 31.50
C SER A 351 -11.95 -26.08 31.50
N ALA A 352 -11.27 -25.15 32.18
CA ALA A 352 -11.59 -23.74 32.18
C ALA A 352 -11.45 -23.12 30.78
N LYS A 353 -10.37 -23.43 30.05
CA LYS A 353 -10.17 -23.04 28.65
C LYS A 353 -11.35 -23.48 27.79
N ASN A 354 -11.74 -24.76 27.87
CA ASN A 354 -12.81 -25.28 27.03
C ASN A 354 -14.15 -24.59 27.32
N LYS A 355 -14.49 -24.39 28.60
CA LYS A 355 -15.70 -23.63 28.98
C LYS A 355 -15.65 -22.17 28.49
N PHE A 356 -14.50 -21.52 28.58
CA PHE A 356 -14.31 -20.16 28.08
C PHE A 356 -14.51 -20.08 26.56
N LEU A 357 -13.94 -21.03 25.81
CA LEU A 357 -14.07 -21.09 24.36
C LEU A 357 -15.49 -21.44 23.91
N ASP A 358 -16.19 -22.30 24.66
CA ASP A 358 -17.61 -22.56 24.42
C ASP A 358 -18.44 -21.29 24.58
N GLY A 359 -18.19 -20.50 25.63
CA GLY A 359 -18.78 -19.18 25.79
C GLY A 359 -18.44 -18.23 24.63
N CYS A 360 -17.19 -18.21 24.17
CA CYS A 360 -16.77 -17.40 23.03
C CYS A 360 -17.45 -17.82 21.72
N ILE A 361 -17.64 -19.11 21.46
CA ILE A 361 -18.33 -19.62 20.27
C ILE A 361 -19.79 -19.20 20.28
N ILE A 362 -20.46 -19.32 21.43
CA ILE A 362 -21.84 -18.86 21.60
C ILE A 362 -21.93 -17.36 21.35
N LEU A 363 -21.06 -16.57 21.98
CA LEU A 363 -21.05 -15.11 21.84
C LEU A 363 -20.75 -14.67 20.40
N GLN A 364 -19.79 -15.31 19.73
CA GLN A 364 -19.48 -15.09 18.32
C GLN A 364 -20.70 -15.36 17.44
N THR A 365 -21.38 -16.48 17.68
CA THR A 365 -22.59 -16.86 16.95
C THR A 365 -23.69 -15.83 17.14
N THR A 366 -23.91 -15.38 18.38
CA THR A 366 -24.87 -14.32 18.70
C THR A 366 -24.53 -13.01 17.99
N ILE A 367 -23.26 -12.57 18.03
CA ILE A 367 -22.82 -11.32 17.39
C ILE A 367 -23.03 -11.36 15.88
N VAL A 368 -22.65 -12.47 15.23
CA VAL A 368 -22.84 -12.64 13.78
C VAL A 368 -24.32 -12.63 13.43
N PHE A 369 -25.14 -13.37 14.19
CA PHE A 369 -26.59 -13.41 14.01
C PHE A 369 -27.21 -12.01 14.13
N THR A 370 -26.94 -11.30 15.23
CA THR A 370 -27.42 -9.93 15.46
C THR A 370 -26.95 -8.98 14.36
N SER A 371 -25.70 -9.11 13.89
CA SER A 371 -25.17 -8.28 12.79
C SER A 371 -25.91 -8.51 11.48
N LYS A 372 -26.27 -9.77 11.16
CA LYS A 372 -27.08 -10.09 9.98
C LYS A 372 -28.52 -9.57 10.12
N VAL A 373 -29.11 -9.64 11.31
CA VAL A 373 -30.44 -9.07 11.59
C VAL A 373 -30.43 -7.55 11.43
N ILE A 374 -29.43 -6.84 11.96
CA ILE A 374 -29.27 -5.39 11.77
C ILE A 374 -29.19 -5.05 10.28
N ARG A 375 -28.45 -5.83 9.50
CA ARG A 375 -28.37 -5.67 8.05
C ARG A 375 -29.72 -5.89 7.37
N LEU A 376 -30.47 -6.93 7.74
CA LEU A 376 -31.80 -7.21 7.21
C LEU A 376 -32.78 -6.06 7.50
N ILE A 377 -32.83 -5.58 8.75
CA ILE A 377 -33.65 -4.42 9.15
C ILE A 377 -33.25 -3.20 8.33
N SER A 378 -31.94 -2.98 8.14
CA SER A 378 -31.45 -1.86 7.33
C SER A 378 -31.90 -1.95 5.87
N ILE A 379 -31.92 -3.15 5.28
CA ILE A 379 -32.44 -3.38 3.92
C ILE A 379 -33.92 -3.01 3.86
N PHE A 380 -34.74 -3.41 4.83
CA PHE A 380 -36.16 -3.04 4.87
C PHE A 380 -36.38 -1.53 5.04
N LEU A 381 -35.63 -0.88 5.92
CA LEU A 381 -35.72 0.57 6.13
C LEU A 381 -35.34 1.34 4.86
N VAL A 382 -34.21 0.99 4.24
CA VAL A 382 -33.74 1.66 3.02
C VAL A 382 -34.65 1.34 1.82
N GLY A 383 -35.10 0.09 1.69
CA GLY A 383 -36.08 -0.31 0.66
C GLY A 383 -37.41 0.43 0.82
N GLY A 384 -37.87 0.63 2.06
CA GLY A 384 -39.04 1.46 2.39
C GLY A 384 -38.83 2.92 2.00
N ILE A 385 -37.66 3.49 2.30
CA ILE A 385 -37.29 4.86 1.89
C ILE A 385 -37.22 4.98 0.37
N PHE A 386 -36.65 4.02 -0.36
CA PHE A 386 -36.61 4.05 -1.82
C PHE A 386 -38.01 3.93 -2.42
N SER A 387 -38.86 3.02 -1.94
CA SER A 387 -40.28 2.96 -2.35
C SER A 387 -41.04 4.24 -2.04
N PHE A 388 -40.77 4.88 -0.89
CA PHE A 388 -41.38 6.15 -0.51
C PHE A 388 -40.84 7.33 -1.34
N CYS A 389 -39.54 7.35 -1.65
CA CYS A 389 -38.90 8.34 -2.52
C CYS A 389 -39.29 8.15 -4.00
N ASP A 390 -39.48 6.93 -4.47
CA ASP A 390 -40.01 6.64 -5.81
C ASP A 390 -41.50 6.95 -5.89
N CYS A 391 -42.25 6.77 -4.80
CA CYS A 391 -43.61 7.30 -4.65
C CYS A 391 -43.62 8.84 -4.70
N PHE A 392 -42.67 9.52 -4.04
CA PHE A 392 -42.49 10.97 -4.14
C PHE A 392 -41.99 11.44 -5.51
N LYS A 393 -41.15 10.68 -6.21
CA LYS A 393 -40.77 10.95 -7.62
C LYS A 393 -41.96 10.74 -8.55
N SER A 394 -42.77 9.72 -8.32
CA SER A 394 -44.03 9.46 -9.05
C SER A 394 -45.05 10.58 -8.79
N LEU A 395 -45.14 11.08 -7.55
CA LEU A 395 -45.98 12.21 -7.15
C LEU A 395 -45.46 13.54 -7.74
N LYS A 396 -44.14 13.74 -7.76
CA LYS A 396 -43.47 14.92 -8.35
C LYS A 396 -43.55 14.91 -9.89
N ASN A 397 -43.45 13.74 -10.52
CA ASN A 397 -43.65 13.56 -11.97
C ASN A 397 -45.14 13.69 -12.37
N LYS A 398 -46.09 13.46 -11.45
CA LYS A 398 -47.52 13.76 -11.65
C LYS A 398 -47.85 15.25 -11.47
N LEU A 399 -47.01 16.03 -10.79
CA LEU A 399 -47.16 17.49 -10.58
C LEU A 399 -46.32 18.33 -11.55
N SER A 400 -45.44 17.72 -12.34
CA SER A 400 -44.60 18.39 -13.33
C SER A 400 -44.97 17.93 -14.74
N PHE A 401 -45.86 18.67 -15.39
CA PHE A 401 -46.15 18.48 -16.81
C PHE A 401 -44.98 19.02 -17.65
N LYS A 402 -44.53 18.20 -18.63
CA LYS A 402 -43.57 18.49 -19.71
C LYS A 402 -42.21 19.10 -19.30
N ASP A 403 -41.16 18.29 -19.42
CA ASP A 403 -40.18 18.53 -20.48
C ASP A 403 -39.30 17.29 -20.76
N THR A 404 -39.15 17.06 -22.06
CA THR A 404 -38.36 16.05 -22.75
C THR A 404 -36.87 16.19 -22.42
N ILE A 405 -36.16 15.06 -22.22
CA ILE A 405 -34.83 14.76 -22.78
C ILE A 405 -34.49 13.31 -22.40
N SER A 406 -34.45 12.44 -23.41
CA SER A 406 -33.87 11.10 -23.33
C SER A 406 -32.35 11.23 -23.30
N MET A 407 -31.71 10.80 -22.21
CA MET A 407 -30.25 10.68 -22.19
C MET A 407 -29.86 9.32 -22.79
N ASN A 408 -29.55 9.33 -24.08
CA ASN A 408 -28.97 8.22 -24.81
C ASN A 408 -27.63 7.81 -24.16
N SER A 409 -27.57 6.58 -23.65
CA SER A 409 -26.32 5.89 -23.34
C SER A 409 -25.75 5.30 -24.63
N SER A 410 -25.13 6.12 -25.47
CA SER A 410 -24.27 5.66 -26.55
C SER A 410 -22.82 5.85 -26.12
N GLY A 411 -22.18 4.75 -25.72
CA GLY A 411 -20.79 4.73 -25.31
C GLY A 411 -20.13 3.41 -25.73
N SER A 412 -19.94 3.27 -27.03
CA SER A 412 -19.00 2.37 -27.72
C SER A 412 -18.73 1.02 -27.04
N GLU A 413 -19.50 0.01 -27.43
CA GLU A 413 -19.06 -1.37 -27.39
C GLU A 413 -17.78 -1.49 -28.23
N VAL A 414 -16.64 -1.63 -27.55
CA VAL A 414 -15.46 -2.24 -28.17
C VAL A 414 -15.62 -3.72 -27.94
N ASP A 415 -16.09 -4.39 -28.99
CA ASP A 415 -16.11 -5.83 -29.16
C ASP A 415 -14.68 -6.37 -28.96
N ILE A 416 -14.45 -7.11 -27.88
CA ILE A 416 -13.28 -7.98 -27.73
C ILE A 416 -13.79 -9.36 -27.34
N ASP A 417 -13.73 -10.21 -28.36
CA ASP A 417 -14.04 -11.61 -28.45
C ASP A 417 -13.36 -12.48 -27.38
N SER A 418 -14.02 -13.58 -27.03
CA SER A 418 -13.80 -14.50 -25.90
C SER A 418 -14.10 -13.93 -24.50
N LYS A 419 -15.32 -14.20 -24.03
CA LYS A 419 -15.73 -14.00 -22.63
C LYS A 419 -14.90 -14.94 -21.74
N MET A 420 -13.68 -14.54 -21.39
CA MET A 420 -12.88 -15.21 -20.36
C MET A 420 -13.79 -15.47 -19.17
N ASP A 421 -13.89 -16.74 -18.74
CA ASP A 421 -14.71 -17.11 -17.60
C ASP A 421 -14.04 -16.67 -16.29
N LEU A 422 -14.00 -15.35 -16.10
CA LEU A 422 -13.40 -14.66 -14.95
C LEU A 422 -14.09 -15.02 -13.63
N SER A 423 -15.28 -15.62 -13.70
CA SER A 423 -16.02 -16.12 -12.54
C SER A 423 -15.18 -17.08 -11.70
N ARG A 424 -14.36 -17.92 -12.35
CA ARG A 424 -13.48 -18.91 -11.70
C ARG A 424 -12.35 -18.29 -10.88
N PHE A 425 -12.02 -17.03 -11.13
CA PHE A 425 -10.94 -16.29 -10.47
C PHE A 425 -11.45 -15.32 -9.39
N VAL A 426 -12.76 -15.27 -9.14
CA VAL A 426 -13.32 -14.54 -8.01
C VAL A 426 -13.22 -15.39 -6.74
N LEU A 427 -12.56 -14.87 -5.71
CA LEU A 427 -12.46 -15.51 -4.41
C LEU A 427 -13.55 -14.99 -3.47
N TYR A 428 -14.41 -15.88 -2.99
CA TYR A 428 -15.53 -15.55 -2.10
C TYR A 428 -15.63 -16.54 -0.93
N LEU A 429 -16.23 -16.11 0.17
CA LEU A 429 -16.50 -16.94 1.34
C LEU A 429 -17.83 -17.68 1.16
N GLU A 430 -18.08 -18.68 2.01
CA GLU A 430 -19.38 -19.37 2.05
C GLU A 430 -20.51 -18.34 2.22
N GLY A 431 -21.62 -18.49 1.49
CA GLY A 431 -22.76 -17.56 1.52
C GLY A 431 -22.62 -16.28 0.68
N GLU A 432 -21.63 -16.21 -0.23
CA GLU A 432 -21.32 -15.00 -1.01
C GLU A 432 -21.33 -15.19 -2.52
N ASP A 433 -22.11 -16.14 -3.02
CA ASP A 433 -22.18 -16.48 -4.46
C ASP A 433 -22.51 -15.26 -5.35
N ASP A 434 -23.29 -14.32 -4.82
CA ASP A 434 -23.67 -13.08 -5.50
C ASP A 434 -22.50 -12.12 -5.78
N LEU A 435 -21.38 -12.28 -5.06
CA LEU A 435 -20.19 -11.43 -5.22
C LEU A 435 -19.56 -11.59 -6.61
N VAL A 436 -19.68 -12.77 -7.20
CA VAL A 436 -19.08 -13.11 -8.50
C VAL A 436 -19.59 -12.19 -9.61
N HIS A 437 -20.91 -12.07 -9.74
CA HIS A 437 -21.53 -11.22 -10.77
C HIS A 437 -21.16 -9.74 -10.61
N LEU A 438 -21.15 -9.24 -9.37
CA LEU A 438 -20.76 -7.85 -9.10
C LEU A 438 -19.31 -7.56 -9.44
N MET A 439 -18.41 -8.48 -9.09
CA MET A 439 -17.00 -8.31 -9.33
C MET A 439 -16.69 -8.26 -10.83
N ILE A 440 -17.34 -9.13 -11.60
CA ILE A 440 -17.23 -9.14 -13.06
C ILE A 440 -17.73 -7.81 -13.65
N ALA A 441 -18.91 -7.33 -13.24
CA ALA A 441 -19.49 -6.09 -13.78
C ALA A 441 -18.68 -4.83 -13.43
N ASN A 442 -18.19 -4.71 -12.19
CA ASN A 442 -17.59 -3.46 -11.70
C ASN A 442 -16.07 -3.38 -11.85
N ASN A 443 -15.34 -4.51 -11.84
CA ASN A 443 -13.87 -4.50 -11.74
C ASN A 443 -13.13 -4.94 -13.01
N TYR A 444 -13.83 -5.35 -14.07
CA TYR A 444 -13.21 -5.72 -15.35
C TYR A 444 -12.30 -4.60 -15.91
N HIS A 445 -12.69 -3.33 -15.76
CA HIS A 445 -11.92 -2.19 -16.28
C HIS A 445 -10.84 -1.64 -15.33
N ALA A 446 -10.71 -2.15 -14.10
CA ALA A 446 -9.79 -1.59 -13.11
C ALA A 446 -8.31 -1.76 -13.55
N THR A 447 -7.94 -2.92 -14.08
CA THR A 447 -6.61 -3.18 -14.63
C THR A 447 -6.34 -2.29 -15.85
N HIS A 448 -7.34 -2.10 -16.71
CA HIS A 448 -7.24 -1.25 -17.90
C HIS A 448 -6.91 0.21 -17.53
N HIS A 449 -7.55 0.75 -16.50
CA HIS A 449 -7.26 2.11 -16.01
C HIS A 449 -5.79 2.29 -15.62
N TRP A 450 -5.19 1.32 -14.91
CA TRP A 450 -3.78 1.39 -14.51
C TRP A 450 -2.81 1.24 -15.67
N ILE A 451 -3.12 0.34 -16.61
CA ILE A 451 -2.36 0.20 -17.86
C ILE A 451 -2.40 1.51 -18.64
N GLN A 452 -3.58 2.10 -18.84
CA GLN A 452 -3.74 3.36 -19.57
C GLN A 452 -2.98 4.51 -18.87
N LYS A 453 -3.00 4.56 -17.54
CA LYS A 453 -2.21 5.53 -16.77
C LYS A 453 -0.70 5.33 -16.96
N GLY A 454 -0.25 4.07 -17.08
CA GLY A 454 1.12 3.72 -17.44
C GLY A 454 1.48 4.18 -18.86
N GLN A 455 0.62 3.92 -19.84
CA GLN A 455 0.81 4.30 -21.25
C GLN A 455 0.99 5.82 -21.42
N LYS A 456 0.25 6.63 -20.67
CA LYS A 456 0.42 8.10 -20.64
C LYS A 456 1.81 8.54 -20.16
N LYS A 457 2.54 7.69 -19.43
CA LYS A 457 3.88 7.94 -18.88
C LYS A 457 4.96 7.05 -19.51
N LYS A 458 4.77 6.62 -20.75
CA LYS A 458 5.76 5.82 -21.50
C LYS A 458 7.12 6.54 -21.62
N PRO A 459 8.25 5.82 -21.52
CA PRO A 459 9.59 6.39 -21.66
C PRO A 459 9.90 6.61 -23.16
N LYS A 460 9.50 7.77 -23.70
CA LYS A 460 9.56 8.03 -25.15
C LYS A 460 11.01 8.05 -25.68
N ILE A 461 11.93 8.61 -24.89
CA ILE A 461 13.32 8.81 -25.31
C ILE A 461 14.05 7.48 -25.29
N LEU A 462 13.82 6.67 -24.24
CA LEU A 462 14.33 5.30 -24.19
C LEU A 462 13.83 4.44 -25.37
N ILE A 463 12.53 4.51 -25.68
CA ILE A 463 11.96 3.74 -26.79
C ILE A 463 12.65 4.11 -28.11
N HIS A 464 12.83 5.42 -28.37
CA HIS A 464 13.53 5.88 -29.57
C HIS A 464 14.98 5.39 -29.65
N LEU A 465 15.71 5.41 -28.52
CA LEU A 465 17.06 4.86 -28.44
C LEU A 465 17.05 3.36 -28.81
N LEU A 466 16.17 2.58 -28.18
CA LEU A 466 16.10 1.13 -28.41
C LEU A 466 15.64 0.77 -29.83
N GLU A 467 14.69 1.51 -30.40
CA GLU A 467 14.24 1.30 -31.78
C GLU A 467 15.39 1.47 -32.77
N GLY A 468 16.21 2.51 -32.62
CA GLY A 468 17.37 2.75 -33.46
C GLY A 468 18.45 1.66 -33.32
N THR A 469 18.74 1.22 -32.10
CA THR A 469 19.84 0.28 -31.84
C THR A 469 19.46 -1.17 -32.11
N ILE A 470 18.30 -1.61 -31.65
CA ILE A 470 17.88 -3.02 -31.73
C ILE A 470 17.58 -3.39 -33.19
N MET A 471 16.94 -2.50 -33.96
CA MET A 471 16.63 -2.77 -35.37
C MET A 471 17.87 -2.78 -36.27
N SER A 472 18.93 -2.05 -35.92
CA SER A 472 20.14 -1.97 -36.73
C SER A 472 21.18 -3.04 -36.40
N ARG A 473 21.31 -3.41 -35.12
CA ARG A 473 22.44 -4.25 -34.63
C ARG A 473 22.05 -5.37 -33.66
N GLY A 474 20.77 -5.52 -33.32
CA GLY A 474 20.32 -6.48 -32.32
C GLY A 474 20.99 -6.27 -30.95
N PHE A 475 21.36 -7.36 -30.29
CA PHE A 475 22.01 -7.33 -28.96
C PHE A 475 23.53 -7.61 -28.98
N LYS A 476 24.17 -7.64 -30.16
CA LYS A 476 25.61 -7.94 -30.29
C LYS A 476 26.50 -6.99 -29.48
N GLY A 477 26.07 -5.73 -29.32
CA GLY A 477 26.77 -4.72 -28.51
C GLY A 477 27.02 -5.14 -27.06
N VAL A 478 26.26 -6.11 -26.51
CA VAL A 478 26.49 -6.62 -25.15
C VAL A 478 27.89 -7.27 -25.02
N ALA A 479 28.40 -7.94 -26.05
CA ALA A 479 29.74 -8.52 -26.01
C ALA A 479 30.87 -7.49 -26.13
N GLU A 480 30.56 -6.29 -26.63
CA GLU A 480 31.56 -5.34 -27.11
C GLU A 480 32.06 -4.35 -26.05
N PHE A 481 31.36 -4.18 -24.92
CA PHE A 481 31.77 -3.18 -23.91
C PHE A 481 33.03 -3.56 -23.13
N ASP A 482 33.37 -4.86 -23.04
CA ASP A 482 34.55 -5.34 -22.33
C ASP A 482 35.21 -6.51 -23.09
N ASN A 483 36.51 -6.36 -23.36
CA ASN A 483 37.33 -7.26 -24.16
C ASN A 483 38.25 -8.11 -23.25
N LEU A 484 38.35 -9.42 -23.53
CA LEU A 484 39.20 -10.35 -22.78
C LEU A 484 40.70 -10.05 -22.94
N GLN A 485 41.08 -9.36 -24.03
CA GLN A 485 42.47 -8.92 -24.26
C GLN A 485 42.92 -7.86 -23.25
N VAL A 486 42.00 -7.20 -22.55
CA VAL A 486 42.35 -6.19 -21.54
C VAL A 486 42.83 -6.87 -20.26
N PRO A 487 44.08 -6.63 -19.81
CA PRO A 487 44.62 -7.24 -18.60
C PRO A 487 43.77 -6.88 -17.37
N CYS A 488 43.49 -7.85 -16.50
CA CYS A 488 42.88 -7.58 -15.20
C CYS A 488 43.83 -6.76 -14.32
N LEU A 489 43.28 -5.85 -13.49
CA LEU A 489 44.09 -5.12 -12.48
C LEU A 489 44.45 -5.99 -11.27
N ASP A 490 43.91 -7.21 -11.19
CA ASP A 490 44.11 -8.17 -10.12
C ASP A 490 43.97 -9.61 -10.63
N SER A 491 44.35 -10.57 -9.79
CA SER A 491 44.17 -12.01 -10.04
C SER A 491 42.70 -12.43 -10.10
N GLN A 492 41.80 -11.68 -9.45
CA GLN A 492 40.36 -11.93 -9.45
C GLN A 492 39.60 -10.77 -10.12
N GLN A 493 38.62 -11.10 -10.97
CA GLN A 493 37.78 -10.11 -11.65
C GLN A 493 36.35 -10.09 -11.07
N PRO A 494 35.80 -8.91 -10.71
CA PRO A 494 34.40 -8.81 -10.30
C PRO A 494 33.46 -9.09 -11.47
N GLN A 495 32.35 -9.78 -11.19
CA GLN A 495 31.26 -9.95 -12.15
C GLN A 495 30.65 -8.59 -12.51
N ASN A 496 30.20 -8.42 -13.76
CA ASN A 496 29.48 -7.23 -14.16
C ASN A 496 28.01 -7.29 -13.72
N CYS A 497 27.46 -6.15 -13.32
CA CYS A 497 26.01 -5.94 -13.28
C CYS A 497 25.54 -5.24 -14.57
N TRP A 498 24.24 -5.12 -14.78
CA TRP A 498 23.68 -4.43 -15.96
C TRP A 498 23.88 -2.92 -15.87
N MET A 499 23.74 -2.34 -14.68
CA MET A 499 23.71 -0.89 -14.50
C MET A 499 25.09 -0.22 -14.63
N LEU A 500 26.14 -0.83 -14.07
CA LEU A 500 27.46 -0.21 -13.96
C LEU A 500 28.13 0.01 -15.33
N PRO A 501 28.11 -0.95 -16.28
CA PRO A 501 28.62 -0.74 -17.63
C PRO A 501 27.89 0.37 -18.39
N VAL A 502 26.55 0.42 -18.29
CA VAL A 502 25.72 1.47 -18.94
C VAL A 502 26.12 2.86 -18.46
N VAL A 503 26.24 3.03 -17.14
CA VAL A 503 26.62 4.32 -16.54
C VAL A 503 28.05 4.68 -16.92
N THR A 504 28.98 3.73 -16.91
CA THR A 504 30.40 3.94 -17.25
C THR A 504 30.58 4.31 -18.72
N LEU A 505 29.90 3.62 -19.64
CA LEU A 505 29.86 3.99 -21.06
C LEU A 505 29.29 5.39 -21.27
N THR A 506 28.29 5.77 -20.47
CA THR A 506 27.72 7.11 -20.53
C THR A 506 28.73 8.17 -20.08
N VAL A 507 29.53 7.92 -19.04
CA VAL A 507 30.67 8.80 -18.66
C VAL A 507 31.59 8.99 -19.86
N ILE A 508 32.03 7.90 -20.49
CA ILE A 508 32.96 7.94 -21.63
C ILE A 508 32.35 8.76 -22.76
N ALA A 509 31.10 8.49 -23.15
CA ALA A 509 30.38 9.22 -24.19
C ALA A 509 30.28 10.74 -23.89
N THR A 510 30.05 11.11 -22.63
CA THR A 510 29.99 12.52 -22.21
C THR A 510 31.37 13.19 -22.13
N SER A 511 32.44 12.40 -22.06
CA SER A 511 33.83 12.88 -21.97
C SER A 511 34.45 13.15 -23.33
N LEU A 512 33.84 12.68 -24.43
CA LEU A 512 34.41 12.81 -25.77
C LEU A 512 34.52 14.29 -26.22
N PRO A 513 35.60 14.66 -26.93
CA PRO A 513 35.81 16.04 -27.36
C PRO A 513 34.92 16.39 -28.56
N ASN A 514 34.57 17.67 -28.69
CA ASN A 514 33.84 18.25 -29.83
C ASN A 514 32.44 17.65 -30.12
N MET A 515 31.80 17.04 -29.12
CA MET A 515 30.47 16.43 -29.29
C MET A 515 29.31 17.44 -29.20
N ASN A 516 28.27 17.20 -30.01
CA ASN A 516 27.05 18.00 -29.96
C ASN A 516 26.33 17.85 -28.61
N ARG A 517 26.20 18.94 -27.87
CA ARG A 517 25.52 19.00 -26.56
C ARG A 517 24.09 18.46 -26.61
N ARG A 518 23.39 18.54 -27.75
CA ARG A 518 22.04 17.99 -27.91
C ARG A 518 22.03 16.47 -27.88
N LEU A 519 23.00 15.81 -28.52
CA LEU A 519 23.16 14.35 -28.53
C LEU A 519 23.49 13.83 -27.12
N ILE A 520 24.42 14.48 -26.42
CA ILE A 520 24.75 14.14 -25.02
C ILE A 520 23.53 14.27 -24.12
N LYS A 521 22.78 15.38 -24.22
CA LYS A 521 21.55 15.58 -23.44
C LYS A 521 20.48 14.54 -23.77
N HIS A 522 20.39 14.11 -25.03
CA HIS A 522 19.47 13.07 -25.46
C HIS A 522 19.84 11.72 -24.83
N LEU A 523 21.11 11.32 -24.92
CA LEU A 523 21.63 10.08 -24.31
C LEU A 523 21.44 10.07 -22.80
N LEU A 524 21.80 11.14 -22.10
CA LEU A 524 21.61 11.25 -20.64
C LEU A 524 20.14 11.07 -20.23
N ARG A 525 19.20 11.66 -20.98
CA ARG A 525 17.77 11.48 -20.72
C ARG A 525 17.30 10.05 -21.00
N ALA A 526 17.78 9.43 -22.08
CA ALA A 526 17.45 8.05 -22.43
C ALA A 526 17.94 7.07 -21.34
N VAL A 527 19.20 7.24 -20.91
CA VAL A 527 19.81 6.45 -19.84
C VAL A 527 19.07 6.67 -18.52
N ASN A 528 18.74 7.91 -18.14
CA ASN A 528 17.94 8.18 -16.93
C ASN A 528 16.55 7.50 -16.96
N GLU A 529 15.89 7.48 -18.11
CA GLU A 529 14.62 6.76 -18.28
C GLU A 529 14.79 5.25 -18.11
N GLY A 530 15.87 4.67 -18.66
CA GLY A 530 16.09 3.23 -18.63
C GLY A 530 16.72 2.67 -17.36
N LEU A 531 17.56 3.43 -16.66
CA LEU A 531 18.14 3.02 -15.36
C LEU A 531 17.06 2.71 -14.32
N LYS A 532 15.89 3.38 -14.40
CA LYS A 532 14.73 3.09 -13.55
C LYS A 532 14.21 1.66 -13.73
N TYR A 533 14.32 1.10 -14.95
CA TYR A 533 13.90 -0.26 -15.25
C TYR A 533 15.02 -1.27 -15.02
N ILE A 534 16.27 -0.92 -15.35
CA ILE A 534 17.44 -1.78 -15.02
C ILE A 534 17.48 -2.02 -13.51
N ARG A 535 17.35 -0.97 -12.70
CA ARG A 535 17.26 -1.09 -11.23
C ARG A 535 16.13 -2.02 -10.80
N LEU A 536 14.95 -1.86 -11.39
CA LEU A 536 13.78 -2.68 -11.08
C LEU A 536 14.03 -4.17 -11.36
N ILE A 537 14.76 -4.46 -12.43
CA ILE A 537 15.13 -5.81 -12.85
C ILE A 537 16.21 -6.36 -11.94
N GLU A 538 17.31 -5.65 -11.74
CA GLU A 538 18.41 -6.10 -10.87
C GLU A 538 18.00 -6.29 -9.41
N ASP A 539 17.10 -5.46 -8.88
CA ASP A 539 16.53 -5.65 -7.54
C ASP A 539 15.68 -6.93 -7.44
N HIS A 540 15.16 -7.41 -8.57
CA HIS A 540 14.38 -8.63 -8.66
C HIS A 540 15.25 -9.87 -8.88
N LEU A 541 16.34 -9.74 -9.64
CA LEU A 541 17.29 -10.81 -9.94
C LEU A 541 18.22 -11.12 -8.76
N ASP A 542 18.72 -10.08 -8.07
CA ASP A 542 19.70 -10.20 -6.99
C ASP A 542 19.06 -10.53 -5.62
N THR A 543 18.46 -11.71 -5.51
CA THR A 543 17.80 -12.17 -4.28
C THR A 543 18.77 -12.47 -3.12
N LYS A 544 20.03 -12.78 -3.43
CA LYS A 544 21.10 -13.10 -2.46
C LYS A 544 21.88 -11.88 -1.99
N GLY A 545 21.71 -10.72 -2.64
CA GLY A 545 22.41 -9.49 -2.29
C GLY A 545 23.89 -9.50 -2.69
N ASP A 546 24.25 -10.25 -3.73
CA ASP A 546 25.62 -10.39 -4.19
C ASP A 546 26.08 -9.20 -5.02
N PHE A 547 25.15 -8.41 -5.57
CA PHE A 547 25.43 -7.24 -6.41
C PHE A 547 25.20 -5.90 -5.68
N ILE A 548 25.00 -5.88 -4.36
CA ILE A 548 24.67 -4.66 -3.60
C ILE A 548 25.71 -3.55 -3.81
N ASN A 549 27.00 -3.87 -3.74
CA ASN A 549 28.06 -2.86 -3.88
C ASN A 549 28.23 -2.41 -5.34
N LEU A 550 28.03 -3.31 -6.31
CA LEU A 550 28.02 -2.98 -7.74
C LEU A 550 26.87 -2.03 -8.10
N LYS A 551 25.66 -2.29 -7.58
CA LYS A 551 24.49 -1.41 -7.75
C LYS A 551 24.75 -0.03 -7.14
N LYS A 552 25.26 0.02 -5.90
CA LYS A 552 25.64 1.29 -5.26
C LYS A 552 26.71 2.05 -6.03
N ALA A 553 27.69 1.35 -6.60
CA ALA A 553 28.71 1.96 -7.44
C ALA A 553 28.08 2.61 -8.68
N ALA A 554 27.18 1.92 -9.37
CA ALA A 554 26.45 2.47 -10.51
C ALA A 554 25.61 3.71 -10.12
N GLU A 555 24.91 3.66 -8.97
CA GLU A 555 24.13 4.79 -8.46
C GLU A 555 24.98 6.02 -8.13
N ILE A 556 26.12 5.83 -7.45
CA ILE A 556 27.03 6.92 -7.09
C ILE A 556 27.64 7.55 -8.33
N VAL A 557 28.07 6.72 -9.29
CA VAL A 557 28.61 7.22 -10.55
C VAL A 557 27.54 7.97 -11.33
N TRP A 558 26.32 7.44 -11.43
CA TRP A 558 25.22 8.11 -12.14
C TRP A 558 24.87 9.45 -11.51
N LEU A 559 24.76 9.51 -10.18
CA LEU A 559 24.49 10.75 -9.44
C LEU A 559 25.58 11.81 -9.72
N GLY A 560 26.84 11.39 -9.75
CA GLY A 560 27.97 12.25 -10.08
C GLY A 560 27.85 12.89 -11.46
N ILE A 561 27.41 12.13 -12.46
CA ILE A 561 27.23 12.63 -13.84
C ILE A 561 26.00 13.53 -13.95
N ASP A 562 24.85 13.07 -13.43
CA ASP A 562 23.54 13.73 -13.58
C ASP A 562 23.48 15.08 -12.87
N LEU A 563 24.11 15.19 -11.69
CA LEU A 563 24.09 16.43 -10.88
C LEU A 563 25.36 17.28 -10.98
N HIS A 564 26.52 16.65 -11.15
CA HIS A 564 27.81 17.32 -10.97
C HIS A 564 28.74 17.23 -12.16
N HIS A 565 28.38 16.48 -13.22
CA HIS A 565 29.25 16.18 -14.36
C HIS A 565 30.64 15.65 -13.93
N LYS A 566 30.66 14.80 -12.91
CA LYS A 566 31.87 14.21 -12.33
C LYS A 566 31.83 12.67 -12.29
N TRP A 567 32.99 12.06 -12.40
CA TRP A 567 33.23 10.64 -12.14
C TRP A 567 34.21 10.47 -10.98
N LEU A 568 33.75 9.97 -9.82
CA LEU A 568 34.58 9.77 -8.61
C LEU A 568 35.51 10.96 -8.31
N ASP A 569 34.95 12.17 -8.27
CA ASP A 569 35.61 13.48 -8.07
C ASP A 569 36.35 14.08 -9.28
N ILE A 570 36.51 13.32 -10.38
CA ILE A 570 37.12 13.81 -11.61
C ILE A 570 36.07 14.55 -12.46
N ASP A 571 36.38 15.78 -12.83
CA ASP A 571 35.52 16.62 -13.68
C ASP A 571 35.62 16.18 -15.15
N ILE A 572 34.50 15.70 -15.67
CA ILE A 572 34.40 15.16 -17.03
C ILE A 572 34.48 16.27 -18.08
N HIS A 573 33.96 17.46 -17.79
CA HIS A 573 34.04 18.59 -18.71
C HIS A 573 35.48 19.06 -18.90
N LYS A 574 36.28 19.04 -17.84
CA LYS A 574 37.70 19.36 -17.96
C LYS A 574 38.41 18.39 -18.90
N ILE A 575 38.13 17.09 -18.80
CA ILE A 575 38.72 16.08 -19.71
C ILE A 575 38.32 16.36 -21.16
N SER A 576 37.03 16.62 -21.41
CA SER A 576 36.51 16.89 -22.76
C SER A 576 37.11 18.17 -23.39
N HIS A 577 37.33 19.22 -22.60
CA HIS A 577 37.83 20.51 -23.09
C HIS A 577 39.34 20.58 -23.34
N HIS A 578 40.14 19.80 -22.60
CA HIS A 578 41.61 19.88 -22.68
C HIS A 578 42.20 18.92 -23.71
N LYS A 579 41.38 18.07 -24.34
CA LYS A 579 41.83 16.97 -25.21
C LYS A 579 41.34 17.15 -26.63
N GLU A 580 42.25 16.93 -27.58
CA GLU A 580 41.97 17.10 -29.00
C GLU A 580 41.43 15.81 -29.64
N SER A 581 41.77 14.64 -29.08
CA SER A 581 41.39 13.33 -29.65
C SER A 581 40.61 12.43 -28.68
N PRO A 582 39.66 11.61 -29.18
CA PRO A 582 38.99 10.56 -28.39
C PRO A 582 39.96 9.56 -27.74
N LYS A 583 41.07 9.27 -28.42
CA LYS A 583 42.12 8.37 -27.94
C LYS A 583 42.69 8.86 -26.61
N GLU A 584 43.07 10.13 -26.53
CA GLU A 584 43.61 10.73 -25.32
C GLU A 584 42.62 10.74 -24.16
N VAL A 585 41.32 10.92 -24.44
CA VAL A 585 40.26 10.84 -23.42
C VAL A 585 40.17 9.43 -22.84
N LEU A 586 40.17 8.39 -23.68
CA LEU A 586 40.11 6.99 -23.24
C LEU A 586 41.35 6.59 -22.43
N GLU A 587 42.54 6.97 -22.88
CA GLU A 587 43.80 6.74 -22.15
C GLU A 587 43.80 7.45 -20.78
N GLN A 588 43.34 8.71 -20.74
CA GLN A 588 43.27 9.47 -19.50
C GLN A 588 42.29 8.86 -18.50
N LEU A 589 41.09 8.46 -18.94
CA LEU A 589 40.10 7.80 -18.10
C LEU A 589 40.62 6.46 -17.57
N SER A 590 41.26 5.65 -18.43
CA SER A 590 41.91 4.39 -18.04
C SER A 590 43.00 4.62 -16.98
N ASN A 591 43.90 5.58 -17.19
CA ASN A 591 44.99 5.89 -16.28
C ASN A 591 44.49 6.43 -14.93
N CYS A 592 43.47 7.29 -14.94
CA CYS A 592 42.84 7.78 -13.71
C CYS A 592 42.18 6.63 -12.94
N ALA A 593 41.51 5.72 -13.65
CA ALA A 593 40.89 4.53 -13.06
C ALA A 593 41.92 3.59 -12.44
N LYS A 594 43.04 3.29 -13.11
CA LYS A 594 44.18 2.54 -12.55
C LYS A 594 44.70 3.17 -11.26
N LYS A 595 44.90 4.50 -11.24
CA LYS A 595 45.37 5.23 -10.06
C LYS A 595 44.40 5.11 -8.89
N ILE A 596 43.11 5.43 -9.10
CA ILE A 596 42.07 5.33 -8.06
C ILE A 596 41.95 3.89 -7.56
N TYR A 597 41.93 2.90 -8.45
CA TYR A 597 41.87 1.49 -8.09
C TYR A 597 43.03 1.11 -7.17
N SER A 598 44.26 1.46 -7.54
CA SER A 598 45.45 1.14 -6.74
C SER A 598 45.45 1.80 -5.37
N ALA A 599 45.00 3.07 -5.27
CA ALA A 599 44.93 3.81 -4.02
C ALA A 599 43.87 3.22 -3.08
N GLU A 600 42.63 3.10 -3.56
CA GLU A 600 41.50 2.62 -2.77
C GLU A 600 41.68 1.16 -2.36
N LYS A 601 42.33 0.35 -3.20
CA LYS A 601 42.62 -1.05 -2.87
C LYS A 601 43.67 -1.21 -1.79
N LYS A 602 44.72 -0.38 -1.78
CA LYS A 602 45.71 -0.34 -0.70
C LYS A 602 45.05 0.06 0.62
N THR A 603 44.22 1.09 0.60
CA THR A 603 43.50 1.55 1.80
C THR A 603 42.54 0.49 2.34
N ASN A 604 41.89 -0.29 1.47
CA ASN A 604 40.88 -1.29 1.85
C ASN A 604 41.37 -2.74 1.77
N GLN A 605 42.68 -2.98 1.83
CA GLN A 605 43.28 -4.30 1.55
C GLN A 605 42.67 -5.43 2.39
N HIS A 606 42.45 -5.20 3.69
CA HIS A 606 41.85 -6.18 4.60
C HIS A 606 40.41 -6.57 4.21
N LEU A 607 39.61 -5.63 3.68
CA LEU A 607 38.25 -5.91 3.20
C LEU A 607 38.28 -6.66 1.86
N CYS A 608 39.14 -6.24 0.93
CA CYS A 608 39.24 -6.88 -0.39
C CYS A 608 39.71 -8.34 -0.32
N LEU A 609 40.50 -8.72 0.69
CA LEU A 609 40.94 -10.11 0.91
C LEU A 609 39.85 -11.00 1.52
N LYS A 610 38.91 -10.43 2.29
CA LYS A 610 37.84 -11.18 2.97
C LYS A 610 36.56 -11.29 2.14
N LEU A 611 36.33 -10.35 1.23
CA LEU A 611 35.10 -10.26 0.45
C LEU A 611 35.26 -10.89 -0.93
N SER A 612 34.16 -11.43 -1.47
CA SER A 612 34.10 -11.78 -2.88
C SER A 612 34.34 -10.55 -3.76
N PRO A 613 34.91 -10.69 -4.96
CA PRO A 613 35.16 -9.56 -5.85
C PRO A 613 33.94 -8.67 -6.13
N SER A 614 32.74 -9.26 -6.23
CA SER A 614 31.47 -8.53 -6.40
C SER A 614 31.08 -7.63 -5.21
N LYS A 615 31.65 -7.90 -4.02
CA LYS A 615 31.41 -7.18 -2.76
C LYS A 615 32.55 -6.25 -2.40
N TRP A 616 33.54 -6.05 -3.27
CA TRP A 616 34.59 -5.07 -3.04
C TRP A 616 34.06 -3.65 -2.80
N PRO A 617 34.88 -2.76 -2.21
CA PRO A 617 34.49 -1.38 -1.97
C PRO A 617 34.00 -0.69 -3.26
N ILE A 618 33.00 0.18 -3.08
CA ILE A 618 32.27 0.83 -4.17
C ILE A 618 33.20 1.53 -5.18
N LYS A 619 34.17 2.31 -4.69
CA LYS A 619 35.12 3.04 -5.56
C LYS A 619 36.05 2.09 -6.33
N VAL A 620 36.45 0.97 -5.72
CA VAL A 620 37.28 -0.06 -6.37
C VAL A 620 36.51 -0.69 -7.54
N LEU A 621 35.23 -1.01 -7.33
CA LEU A 621 34.37 -1.56 -8.39
C LEU A 621 34.15 -0.58 -9.54
N ALA A 622 33.83 0.68 -9.23
CA ALA A 622 33.66 1.73 -10.24
C ALA A 622 34.94 2.00 -11.04
N ALA A 623 36.09 2.05 -10.36
CA ALA A 623 37.40 2.21 -11.02
C ALA A 623 37.76 1.01 -11.89
N ASN A 624 37.53 -0.22 -11.42
CA ASN A 624 37.79 -1.41 -12.22
C ASN A 624 36.94 -1.45 -13.50
N CYS A 625 35.66 -1.10 -13.41
CA CYS A 625 34.76 -1.05 -14.56
C CYS A 625 35.20 0.05 -15.56
N MET A 626 35.50 1.26 -15.08
CA MET A 626 36.00 2.36 -15.93
C MET A 626 37.26 1.98 -16.69
N TYR A 627 38.21 1.36 -16.00
CA TYR A 627 39.46 0.88 -16.60
C TYR A 627 39.20 -0.12 -17.73
N ARG A 628 38.46 -1.19 -17.44
CA ARG A 628 38.18 -2.28 -18.40
C ARG A 628 37.45 -1.77 -19.65
N ILE A 629 36.44 -0.93 -19.47
CA ILE A 629 35.66 -0.39 -20.58
C ILE A 629 36.48 0.61 -21.40
N SER A 630 37.23 1.51 -20.76
CA SER A 630 38.05 2.50 -21.47
C SER A 630 39.11 1.84 -22.36
N GLU A 631 39.84 0.85 -21.84
CA GLU A 631 40.82 0.08 -22.62
C GLU A 631 40.17 -0.73 -23.74
N SER A 632 38.99 -1.32 -23.49
CA SER A 632 38.26 -2.06 -24.52
C SER A 632 37.80 -1.15 -25.66
N MET A 633 37.31 0.04 -25.34
CA MET A 633 36.96 1.06 -26.32
C MET A 633 38.19 1.59 -27.06
N LEU A 634 39.33 1.73 -26.37
CA LEU A 634 40.59 2.16 -26.97
C LEU A 634 41.07 1.16 -28.05
N LEU A 635 41.11 -0.13 -27.72
CA LEU A 635 41.46 -1.20 -28.67
C LEU A 635 40.52 -1.21 -29.88
N LYS A 636 39.24 -0.93 -29.68
CA LYS A 636 38.24 -0.89 -30.75
C LYS A 636 38.40 0.35 -31.63
N TYR A 637 38.70 1.50 -31.02
CA TYR A 637 38.97 2.76 -31.72
C TYR A 637 40.17 2.61 -32.67
N GLU A 638 41.28 2.05 -32.17
CA GLU A 638 42.51 1.83 -32.94
C GLU A 638 42.32 0.86 -34.12
N LYS A 639 41.47 -0.16 -33.96
CA LYS A 639 41.24 -1.17 -35.01
C LYS A 639 40.29 -0.70 -36.12
N LYS A 640 39.33 0.18 -35.84
CA LYS A 640 38.13 0.32 -36.70
C LYS A 640 37.71 1.74 -37.07
N TYR A 641 38.06 2.78 -36.30
CA TYR A 641 37.39 4.08 -36.43
C TYR A 641 38.29 5.29 -36.69
N GLY A 642 39.61 5.14 -36.64
CA GLY A 642 40.56 6.11 -37.18
C GLY A 642 40.56 7.50 -36.51
N HIS A 643 39.53 8.33 -36.67
CA HIS A 643 39.62 9.77 -36.39
C HIS A 643 38.35 10.55 -35.96
N SER A 644 37.14 9.96 -35.80
CA SER A 644 35.93 10.76 -35.47
C SER A 644 35.30 10.48 -34.09
N SER A 645 35.14 11.53 -33.28
CA SER A 645 34.37 11.52 -32.02
C SER A 645 32.92 11.08 -32.22
N GLU A 646 32.28 11.47 -33.32
CA GLU A 646 30.87 11.17 -33.58
C GLU A 646 30.64 9.69 -33.89
N GLN A 647 31.57 9.06 -34.61
CA GLN A 647 31.49 7.62 -34.89
C GLN A 647 31.65 6.80 -33.62
N LEU A 648 32.63 7.14 -32.77
CA LEU A 648 32.81 6.50 -31.48
C LEU A 648 31.62 6.73 -30.54
N PHE A 649 31.05 7.94 -30.53
CA PHE A 649 29.84 8.22 -29.75
C PHE A 649 28.66 7.37 -30.21
N THR A 650 28.42 7.28 -31.52
CA THR A 650 27.34 6.45 -32.10
C THR A 650 27.53 4.98 -31.76
N GLU A 651 28.78 4.52 -31.74
CA GLU A 651 29.15 3.16 -31.34
C GLU A 651 28.84 2.91 -29.85
N ILE A 652 29.23 3.84 -28.96
CA ILE A 652 28.94 3.75 -27.53
C ILE A 652 27.43 3.81 -27.28
N GLU A 653 26.70 4.68 -27.97
CA GLU A 653 25.23 4.77 -27.90
C GLU A 653 24.58 3.44 -28.32
N ALA A 654 25.09 2.79 -29.36
CA ALA A 654 24.63 1.47 -29.78
C ALA A 654 24.90 0.37 -28.74
N ILE A 655 26.09 0.37 -28.11
CA ILE A 655 26.43 -0.56 -27.03
C ILE A 655 25.51 -0.35 -25.83
N ILE A 656 25.28 0.90 -25.43
CA ILE A 656 24.36 1.25 -24.33
C ILE A 656 22.95 0.72 -24.65
N GLY A 657 22.43 1.00 -25.85
CA GLY A 657 21.12 0.53 -26.28
C GLY A 657 21.01 -1.00 -26.28
N ALA A 658 22.06 -1.70 -26.72
CA ALA A 658 22.11 -3.17 -26.70
C ALA A 658 22.08 -3.74 -25.28
N ILE A 659 22.89 -3.22 -24.35
CA ILE A 659 22.91 -3.66 -22.95
C ILE A 659 21.56 -3.39 -22.27
N MET A 660 20.99 -2.20 -22.48
CA MET A 660 19.69 -1.84 -21.92
C MET A 660 18.59 -2.73 -22.52
N GLY A 661 18.57 -2.93 -23.83
CA GLY A 661 17.62 -3.79 -24.53
C GLY A 661 17.67 -5.24 -24.04
N ALA A 662 18.88 -5.81 -23.93
CA ALA A 662 19.10 -7.16 -23.42
C ALA A 662 18.63 -7.28 -21.95
N CYS A 663 18.95 -6.32 -21.10
CA CYS A 663 18.43 -6.29 -19.72
C CYS A 663 16.89 -6.30 -19.69
N LEU A 664 16.25 -5.48 -20.53
CA LEU A 664 14.80 -5.30 -20.60
C LEU A 664 14.03 -6.53 -21.10
N THR A 665 14.70 -7.53 -21.69
CA THR A 665 14.08 -8.84 -21.99
C THR A 665 13.51 -9.50 -20.73
N ASN A 666 14.13 -9.25 -19.58
CA ASN A 666 13.71 -9.78 -18.29
C ASN A 666 12.45 -9.07 -17.72
N LEU A 667 11.91 -8.05 -18.38
CA LEU A 667 10.72 -7.31 -17.91
C LEU A 667 9.49 -8.21 -17.76
N GLU A 668 9.28 -9.16 -18.68
CA GLU A 668 8.16 -10.08 -18.61
C GLU A 668 8.18 -10.89 -17.30
N LYS A 669 9.34 -11.46 -16.97
CA LYS A 669 9.56 -12.23 -15.72
C LYS A 669 9.32 -11.38 -14.48
N VAL A 670 9.79 -10.13 -14.48
CA VAL A 670 9.58 -9.18 -13.36
C VAL A 670 8.11 -8.83 -13.20
N ILE A 671 7.38 -8.56 -14.29
CA ILE A 671 5.95 -8.24 -14.26
C ILE A 671 5.17 -9.46 -13.74
N SER A 672 5.42 -10.65 -14.27
CA SER A 672 4.79 -11.91 -13.87
C SER A 672 5.02 -12.21 -12.38
N THR A 673 6.26 -12.07 -11.90
CA THR A 673 6.57 -12.35 -10.49
C THR A 673 5.94 -11.32 -9.55
N LYS A 674 5.80 -10.05 -9.98
CA LYS A 674 5.05 -9.06 -9.20
C LYS A 674 3.55 -9.39 -9.10
N CYS A 675 2.99 -10.13 -10.06
CA CYS A 675 1.62 -10.60 -9.98
C CYS A 675 1.44 -11.77 -9.00
N SER A 676 2.49 -12.54 -8.72
CA SER A 676 2.46 -13.74 -7.86
C SER A 676 2.97 -13.51 -6.43
N ASN A 677 2.78 -12.30 -5.88
CA ASN A 677 3.25 -11.98 -4.53
C ASN A 677 2.61 -12.89 -3.46
N SER A 678 3.41 -13.45 -2.55
CA SER A 678 2.93 -14.39 -1.52
C SER A 678 2.16 -13.71 -0.40
N ALA A 679 2.50 -12.46 -0.04
CA ALA A 679 1.82 -11.78 1.08
C ALA A 679 0.44 -11.25 0.64
N ILE A 680 -0.63 -11.82 1.22
CA ILE A 680 -2.03 -11.52 0.88
C ILE A 680 -2.36 -10.02 1.00
N GLU A 681 -1.76 -9.31 1.95
CA GLU A 681 -1.96 -7.86 2.16
C GLU A 681 -1.27 -7.01 1.08
N LYS A 682 -0.22 -7.52 0.45
CA LYS A 682 0.60 -6.79 -0.53
C LYS A 682 0.21 -7.09 -1.98
N ARG A 683 -0.50 -8.19 -2.24
CA ARG A 683 -0.92 -8.65 -3.58
C ARG A 683 -1.57 -7.58 -4.43
N GLU A 684 -2.64 -6.96 -3.94
CA GLU A 684 -3.39 -5.97 -4.70
C GLU A 684 -2.49 -4.79 -5.15
N LYS A 685 -1.64 -4.30 -4.23
CA LYS A 685 -0.67 -3.23 -4.54
C LYS A 685 0.39 -3.70 -5.53
N SER A 686 0.82 -4.95 -5.45
CA SER A 686 1.81 -5.57 -6.32
C SER A 686 1.28 -5.71 -7.75
N VAL A 687 0.09 -6.28 -7.92
CA VAL A 687 -0.58 -6.41 -9.23
C VAL A 687 -0.86 -5.04 -9.85
N ARG A 688 -1.30 -4.05 -9.05
CA ARG A 688 -1.47 -2.66 -9.52
C ARG A 688 -0.16 -2.08 -10.08
N LYS A 689 0.96 -2.29 -9.38
CA LYS A 689 2.27 -1.84 -9.85
C LYS A 689 2.66 -2.55 -11.14
N ALA A 690 2.43 -3.87 -11.22
CA ALA A 690 2.65 -4.65 -12.44
C ALA A 690 1.85 -4.09 -13.63
N ALA A 691 0.57 -3.77 -13.43
CA ALA A 691 -0.30 -3.17 -14.45
C ALA A 691 0.22 -1.81 -14.95
N TYR A 692 0.66 -0.98 -14.01
CA TYR A 692 1.26 0.30 -14.34
C TYR A 692 2.59 0.15 -15.09
N ILE A 693 3.45 -0.80 -14.71
CA ILE A 693 4.71 -1.10 -15.38
C ILE A 693 4.44 -1.60 -16.80
N LEU A 694 3.55 -2.59 -16.97
CA LEU A 694 3.15 -3.11 -18.29
C LEU A 694 2.66 -1.98 -19.20
N GLY A 695 1.86 -1.05 -18.67
CA GLY A 695 1.43 0.13 -19.42
C GLY A 695 2.58 1.02 -19.89
N LYS A 696 3.63 1.20 -19.08
CA LYS A 696 4.82 1.99 -19.45
C LYS A 696 5.72 1.27 -20.44
N THR A 697 5.89 -0.05 -20.29
CA THR A 697 6.89 -0.84 -21.01
C THR A 697 6.32 -1.69 -22.14
N GLY A 698 5.00 -1.66 -22.38
CA GLY A 698 4.37 -2.49 -23.41
C GLY A 698 4.97 -2.32 -24.81
N ASN A 699 5.39 -1.11 -25.20
CA ASN A 699 6.09 -0.89 -26.47
C ASN A 699 7.49 -1.50 -26.49
N ILE A 700 8.21 -1.44 -25.36
CA ILE A 700 9.54 -2.03 -25.22
C ILE A 700 9.43 -3.55 -25.35
N LEU A 701 8.46 -4.17 -24.67
CA LEU A 701 8.20 -5.62 -24.78
C LEU A 701 7.93 -6.03 -26.23
N LYS A 702 7.05 -5.30 -26.93
CA LYS A 702 6.78 -5.55 -28.36
C LYS A 702 8.02 -5.38 -29.25
N LEU A 703 8.89 -4.44 -28.91
CA LEU A 703 10.13 -4.20 -29.67
C LEU A 703 11.13 -5.35 -29.47
N VAL A 704 11.32 -5.78 -28.22
CA VAL A 704 12.21 -6.88 -27.86
C VAL A 704 11.74 -8.20 -28.47
N GLU A 705 10.43 -8.48 -28.43
CA GLU A 705 9.84 -9.72 -28.97
C GLU A 705 9.94 -9.83 -30.50
N LYS A 706 10.00 -8.70 -31.22
CA LYS A 706 10.25 -8.67 -32.67
C LYS A 706 11.70 -9.00 -33.04
N THR A 707 12.60 -9.00 -32.06
CA THR A 707 14.04 -9.17 -32.30
C THR A 707 14.43 -10.62 -32.03
N THR A 708 15.37 -11.14 -32.81
CA THR A 708 15.94 -12.48 -32.57
C THR A 708 16.67 -12.50 -31.23
N LEU A 709 16.14 -13.28 -30.28
CA LEU A 709 16.76 -13.50 -28.97
C LEU A 709 17.86 -14.56 -29.07
N PRO A 710 18.92 -14.47 -28.25
CA PRO A 710 19.93 -15.51 -28.17
C PRO A 710 19.32 -16.82 -27.66
N ALA A 711 19.87 -17.96 -28.07
CA ALA A 711 19.43 -19.30 -27.64
C ALA A 711 19.92 -19.63 -26.21
N LEU A 712 19.69 -18.72 -25.27
CA LEU A 712 20.03 -18.85 -23.86
C LEU A 712 18.80 -19.32 -23.08
N ASP A 713 19.04 -20.09 -22.01
CA ASP A 713 17.96 -20.44 -21.10
C ASP A 713 17.49 -19.20 -20.29
N PRO A 714 16.27 -19.23 -19.70
CA PRO A 714 15.73 -18.09 -18.96
C PRO A 714 16.52 -17.66 -17.70
N HIS A 715 17.49 -18.46 -17.23
CA HIS A 715 18.38 -18.12 -16.11
C HIS A 715 19.68 -17.48 -16.61
N GLN A 716 20.22 -17.99 -17.72
CA GLN A 716 21.34 -17.40 -18.43
C GLN A 716 20.99 -16.01 -18.95
N MET A 717 19.76 -15.80 -19.44
CA MET A 717 19.29 -14.48 -19.88
C MET A 717 19.29 -13.41 -18.77
N GLU A 718 19.37 -13.79 -17.50
CA GLU A 718 19.43 -12.86 -16.36
C GLU A 718 20.84 -12.27 -16.15
N SER A 719 21.87 -12.96 -16.63
CA SER A 719 23.27 -12.63 -16.41
C SER A 719 23.87 -11.94 -17.63
N ILE A 720 24.37 -10.72 -17.44
CA ILE A 720 25.08 -10.00 -18.52
C ILE A 720 26.30 -10.79 -19.01
N GLU A 721 26.95 -11.59 -18.16
CA GLU A 721 28.11 -12.39 -18.56
C GLU A 721 27.75 -13.51 -19.54
N GLU A 722 26.59 -14.16 -19.36
CA GLU A 722 26.14 -15.22 -20.26
C GLU A 722 25.79 -14.65 -21.65
N TRP A 723 25.15 -13.47 -21.69
CA TRP A 723 24.94 -12.74 -22.94
C TRP A 723 26.25 -12.40 -23.65
N ARG A 724 27.28 -12.01 -22.89
CA ARG A 724 28.61 -11.72 -23.44
C ARG A 724 29.27 -12.98 -23.98
N LEU A 725 29.19 -14.09 -23.25
CA LEU A 725 29.76 -15.36 -23.67
C LEU A 725 29.10 -15.86 -24.96
N PHE A 726 27.76 -15.81 -25.04
CA PHE A 726 27.00 -16.22 -26.23
C PHE A 726 27.47 -15.49 -27.49
N TYR A 727 27.42 -14.16 -27.49
CA TYR A 727 27.79 -13.38 -28.68
C TYR A 727 29.28 -13.42 -29.01
N LYS A 728 30.14 -13.78 -28.04
CA LYS A 728 31.57 -14.02 -28.32
C LYS A 728 31.85 -15.36 -28.98
N LEU A 729 30.97 -16.36 -28.81
CA LEU A 729 31.09 -17.64 -29.51
C LEU A 729 30.56 -17.58 -30.95
N GLU A 730 29.72 -16.57 -31.26
CA GLU A 730 29.22 -16.32 -32.62
C GLU A 730 30.14 -15.42 -33.47
N ILE A 731 31.08 -14.68 -32.86
CA ILE A 731 32.04 -13.76 -33.51
C ILE A 731 33.40 -14.45 -33.57
#